data_AF-A0A8T8SH03-F1
#
_entry.id   AF-A0A8T8SH03-F1
#
_cell.length_a   1.000
_cell.length_b   1.000
_cell.length_c   1.000
_cell.angle_alpha   90.00
_cell.angle_beta   90.00
_cell.angle_gamma   90.00
#
_symmetry.space_group_name_H-M   'P 1'
#
loop_
_entity.id
_entity.type
_entity.pdbx_description
1 polymer ?
#
loop_
_entity_poly.entity_id
_entity_poly.type
_entity_poly.pdbx_seq_one_letter_code
_entity_poly.pdbx_strand_id
1 'polypeptide(L)'
;MCLYQVVLANGENAPIRALEEALEAHPWVRTALVYGTARPQVGVLVELDPEHAVGKGNQEADAAARNELWPTIEKVNAELPDFARLFKSMILFASPEVPIPRTDKGTPKRQVAMKMYEDDIDNLYTSVAAGTGAAVQFNSVDQESLQKMVISILHTIYGDDKEINPDTSLTLELGQDSLRATMTRTSIVASLRAASQSGNVPELAGFMPDDVPTLIAYQYSTPATLAHALHELVKGITRSPHDTEASEIELMRQLVKKYSDVLKSTHRPNGNALSNGSHNSGGRVSTHGSQQVVLLTGSTGAFGTCLLEQLVDNANVHQVICVIRSASSDQAALKARQVTAFVSKNLDPAPAHSPKVQFLHGNPSEDHLQIPEEVTTIIHAAWSVNFNLSLQDLVPEIEGTVRLLQHCQRTGARLVFASSVSTVMGAPPEGQGSRFIEEDEDAPLEWAVMGYGRSKAVVEKLISSAVHEAGVEAMSIRFGQITGDSRSGAWNAQERVPSIFRSATALSALPDDMGTVDWLTVNDAMQVTVAAAIGQDVTSATSASKQNVVNLVNPNKVPWLTAVKAFQAHMPSSVELLPTREWFQRLLDAQKRTEAAGDFERASVQIPVLKLVSSFGGRVGQAMAGTAATLLQVKEAIRLSQGQLLSATAIDEHTAGLYLQFWESQTKQE
;
A
#
# COMPACT_ATOMS: atom_id res chain seq x y z
N MET A 1 -20.40 -17.06 -23.31
CA MET A 1 -19.08 -16.66 -23.83
C MET A 1 -18.21 -16.47 -22.59
N CYS A 2 -17.38 -17.44 -22.23
CA CYS A 2 -16.51 -17.30 -21.05
C CYS A 2 -15.58 -16.12 -21.29
N LEU A 3 -15.72 -15.08 -20.46
CA LEU A 3 -14.77 -13.98 -20.40
C LEU A 3 -13.45 -14.57 -19.92
N TYR A 4 -12.44 -14.59 -20.80
CA TYR A 4 -11.09 -14.91 -20.39
C TYR A 4 -10.63 -13.83 -19.42
N GLN A 5 -9.98 -14.22 -18.32
CA GLN A 5 -9.44 -13.31 -17.31
C GLN A 5 -7.92 -13.45 -17.26
N VAL A 6 -7.23 -12.33 -17.08
CA VAL A 6 -5.79 -12.25 -16.91
C VAL A 6 -5.62 -11.66 -15.53
N VAL A 7 -5.45 -12.56 -14.57
CA VAL A 7 -5.23 -12.18 -13.17
C VAL A 7 -3.73 -12.22 -12.93
N LEU A 8 -3.18 -11.06 -12.61
CA LEU A 8 -1.75 -10.89 -12.37
C LEU A 8 -1.34 -11.59 -11.05
N ALA A 9 -0.04 -11.77 -10.84
CA ALA A 9 0.51 -12.40 -9.64
C ALA A 9 0.22 -11.63 -8.32
N ASN A 10 -0.29 -10.41 -8.43
CA ASN A 10 -0.78 -9.59 -7.32
C ASN A 10 -2.31 -9.66 -7.14
N GLY A 11 -3.00 -10.57 -7.83
CA GLY A 11 -4.45 -10.76 -7.76
C GLY A 11 -5.28 -9.72 -8.52
N GLU A 12 -4.62 -8.75 -9.17
CA GLU A 12 -5.33 -7.73 -9.94
C GLU A 12 -5.79 -8.27 -11.29
N ASN A 13 -7.04 -8.00 -11.64
CA ASN A 13 -7.63 -8.48 -12.88
C ASN A 13 -7.48 -7.43 -13.98
N ALA A 14 -6.74 -7.77 -15.02
CA ALA A 14 -6.50 -6.86 -16.13
C ALA A 14 -7.76 -6.64 -16.97
N PRO A 15 -8.07 -5.39 -17.38
CA PRO A 15 -9.18 -5.09 -18.28
C PRO A 15 -8.84 -5.48 -19.74
N ILE A 16 -8.76 -6.78 -20.00
CA ILE A 16 -8.32 -7.37 -21.28
C ILE A 16 -9.02 -6.75 -22.47
N ARG A 17 -10.35 -6.67 -22.41
CA ARG A 17 -11.16 -6.28 -23.56
C ARG A 17 -10.88 -4.83 -23.98
N ALA A 18 -10.70 -3.93 -23.01
CA ALA A 18 -10.37 -2.53 -23.29
C ALA A 18 -8.99 -2.42 -23.97
N LEU A 19 -8.01 -3.19 -23.48
CA LEU A 19 -6.66 -3.25 -24.06
C LEU A 19 -6.65 -3.79 -25.50
N GLU A 20 -7.36 -4.88 -25.74
CA GLU A 20 -7.37 -5.55 -27.05
C GLU A 20 -8.16 -4.75 -28.08
N GLU A 21 -9.37 -4.28 -27.75
CA GLU A 21 -10.19 -3.50 -28.68
C GLU A 21 -9.49 -2.20 -29.09
N ALA A 22 -8.76 -1.56 -28.16
CA ALA A 22 -8.03 -0.34 -28.47
C ALA A 22 -6.81 -0.58 -29.37
N LEU A 23 -6.12 -1.70 -29.18
CA LEU A 23 -5.00 -2.09 -30.05
C LEU A 23 -5.47 -2.56 -31.43
N GLU A 24 -6.57 -3.33 -31.49
CA GLU A 24 -7.17 -3.80 -32.74
C GLU A 24 -7.81 -2.66 -33.56
N ALA A 25 -8.04 -1.50 -32.97
CA ALA A 25 -8.41 -0.29 -33.70
C ALA A 25 -7.25 0.34 -34.49
N HIS A 26 -6.01 -0.09 -34.25
CA HIS A 26 -4.82 0.44 -34.93
C HIS A 26 -4.66 -0.17 -36.33
N PRO A 27 -4.34 0.62 -37.39
CA PRO A 27 -4.28 0.12 -38.77
C PRO A 27 -3.28 -1.01 -39.05
N TRP A 28 -2.27 -1.18 -38.20
CA TRP A 28 -1.27 -2.25 -38.35
C TRP A 28 -1.63 -3.53 -37.60
N VAL A 29 -2.62 -3.50 -36.71
CA VAL A 29 -2.90 -4.59 -35.79
C VAL A 29 -4.08 -5.40 -36.30
N ARG A 30 -3.81 -6.66 -36.62
CA ARG A 30 -4.83 -7.60 -37.05
C ARG A 30 -5.52 -8.28 -35.87
N THR A 31 -4.78 -8.59 -34.81
CA THR A 31 -5.29 -9.24 -33.60
C THR A 31 -4.37 -8.92 -32.43
N ALA A 32 -4.94 -8.60 -31.27
CA ALA A 32 -4.18 -8.41 -30.03
C ALA A 32 -4.68 -9.39 -28.94
N LEU A 33 -3.75 -10.08 -28.28
CA LEU A 33 -4.05 -10.98 -27.17
C LEU A 33 -3.22 -10.60 -25.95
N VAL A 34 -3.89 -10.09 -24.91
CA VAL A 34 -3.27 -9.83 -23.60
C VAL A 34 -2.87 -11.14 -22.92
N TYR A 35 -1.67 -11.16 -22.37
CA TYR A 35 -1.12 -12.20 -21.52
C TYR A 35 -0.68 -11.62 -20.17
N GLY A 36 -0.31 -12.49 -19.24
CA GLY A 36 0.20 -12.09 -17.92
C GLY A 36 -0.46 -12.79 -16.73
N THR A 37 -1.27 -13.83 -16.97
CA THR A 37 -1.86 -14.62 -15.87
C THR A 37 -0.75 -15.19 -14.98
N ALA A 38 -0.87 -14.96 -13.66
CA ALA A 38 0.14 -15.31 -12.66
C ALA A 38 1.54 -14.69 -12.92
N ARG A 39 1.60 -13.58 -13.67
CA ARG A 39 2.82 -12.79 -13.91
C ARG A 39 2.68 -11.41 -13.25
N PRO A 40 3.78 -10.71 -12.92
CA PRO A 40 3.72 -9.47 -12.16
C PRO A 40 3.11 -8.27 -12.91
N GLN A 41 3.01 -8.35 -14.24
CA GLN A 41 2.44 -7.29 -15.09
C GLN A 41 1.82 -7.89 -16.34
N VAL A 42 0.93 -7.15 -17.00
CA VAL A 42 0.37 -7.54 -18.29
C VAL A 42 1.39 -7.35 -19.42
N GLY A 43 1.25 -8.16 -20.46
CA GLY A 43 1.85 -7.90 -21.76
C GLY A 43 0.85 -8.20 -22.88
N VAL A 44 1.25 -7.93 -24.12
CA VAL A 44 0.37 -8.15 -25.28
C VAL A 44 1.10 -8.85 -26.41
N LEU A 45 0.49 -9.92 -26.92
CA LEU A 45 0.88 -10.58 -28.16
C LEU A 45 0.09 -9.95 -29.31
N VAL A 46 0.80 -9.33 -30.24
CA VAL A 46 0.25 -8.59 -31.37
C VAL A 46 0.54 -9.34 -32.66
N GLU A 47 -0.50 -9.71 -33.40
CA GLU A 47 -0.39 -10.11 -34.79
C GLU A 47 -0.62 -8.89 -35.66
N LEU A 48 0.42 -8.51 -36.42
CA LEU A 48 0.35 -7.40 -37.36
C LEU A 48 -0.31 -7.85 -38.66
N ASP A 49 -0.86 -6.90 -39.40
CA ASP A 49 -1.32 -7.16 -40.76
C ASP A 49 -0.16 -7.63 -41.66
N PRO A 50 -0.42 -8.48 -42.67
CA PRO A 50 0.64 -9.10 -43.50
C PRO A 50 1.61 -8.10 -44.14
N GLU A 51 1.15 -6.88 -44.41
CA GLU A 51 1.94 -5.79 -45.00
C GLU A 51 3.00 -5.21 -44.05
N HIS A 52 2.80 -5.41 -42.74
CA HIS A 52 3.63 -4.90 -41.65
C HIS A 52 4.23 -6.02 -40.80
N ALA A 53 4.12 -7.27 -41.25
CA ALA A 53 4.44 -8.42 -40.41
C ALA A 53 5.95 -8.53 -40.12
N VAL A 54 6.29 -8.84 -38.87
CA VAL A 54 7.67 -8.96 -38.42
C VAL A 54 8.10 -10.42 -38.36
N GLY A 55 9.21 -10.75 -39.05
CA GLY A 55 9.79 -12.09 -39.03
C GLY A 55 10.44 -12.42 -37.68
N LYS A 56 10.42 -13.70 -37.30
CA LYS A 56 10.98 -14.16 -36.03
C LYS A 56 12.47 -13.79 -35.90
N GLY A 57 12.83 -13.08 -34.82
CA GLY A 57 14.22 -12.70 -34.51
C GLY A 57 14.74 -11.44 -35.23
N ASN A 58 13.90 -10.73 -35.99
CA ASN A 58 14.27 -9.45 -36.59
C ASN A 58 14.10 -8.29 -35.60
N GLN A 59 15.13 -8.04 -34.80
CA GLN A 59 15.11 -7.03 -33.73
C GLN A 59 14.86 -5.59 -34.22
N GLU A 60 15.32 -5.24 -35.42
CA GLU A 60 15.15 -3.89 -35.98
C GLU A 60 13.70 -3.65 -36.40
N ALA A 61 13.08 -4.62 -37.06
CA ALA A 61 11.67 -4.56 -37.42
C ALA A 61 10.75 -4.61 -36.19
N ASP A 62 11.12 -5.40 -35.17
CA ASP A 62 10.45 -5.44 -33.86
C ASP A 62 10.47 -4.07 -33.18
N ALA A 63 11.62 -3.40 -33.17
CA ALA A 63 11.77 -2.08 -32.56
C ALA A 63 10.94 -1.03 -33.33
N ALA A 64 10.95 -1.07 -34.67
CA ALA A 64 10.15 -0.18 -35.50
C ALA A 64 8.65 -0.36 -35.28
N ALA A 65 8.16 -1.61 -35.23
CA ALA A 65 6.76 -1.91 -34.96
C ALA A 65 6.34 -1.51 -33.54
N ARG A 66 7.19 -1.72 -32.52
CA ARG A 66 6.93 -1.21 -31.16
C ARG A 66 6.80 0.31 -31.13
N ASN A 67 7.69 1.02 -31.83
CA ASN A 67 7.68 2.47 -31.90
C ASN A 67 6.40 3.01 -32.54
N GLU A 68 5.90 2.35 -33.59
CA GLU A 68 4.66 2.74 -34.26
C GLU A 68 3.43 2.52 -33.36
N LEU A 69 3.36 1.40 -32.65
CA LEU A 69 2.22 1.10 -31.78
C LEU A 69 2.24 1.91 -30.47
N TRP A 70 3.40 2.41 -30.06
CA TRP A 70 3.58 3.04 -28.74
C TRP A 70 2.64 4.23 -28.46
N PRO A 71 2.45 5.20 -29.38
CA PRO A 71 1.54 6.32 -29.14
C PRO A 71 0.08 5.88 -28.93
N THR A 72 -0.33 4.76 -29.51
CA THR A 72 -1.66 4.17 -29.30
C THR A 72 -1.74 3.53 -27.92
N ILE A 73 -0.71 2.77 -27.53
CA ILE A 73 -0.60 2.16 -26.20
C ILE A 73 -0.55 3.21 -25.09
N GLU A 74 0.14 4.33 -25.28
CA GLU A 74 0.19 5.42 -24.29
C GLU A 74 -1.17 6.03 -24.01
N LYS A 75 -1.98 6.26 -25.05
CA LYS A 75 -3.36 6.74 -24.90
C LYS A 75 -4.19 5.75 -24.09
N VAL A 76 -4.06 4.46 -24.36
CA VAL A 76 -4.79 3.41 -23.63
C VAL A 76 -4.30 3.32 -22.18
N ASN A 77 -2.98 3.35 -21.95
CA ASN A 77 -2.37 3.32 -20.62
C ASN A 77 -2.84 4.47 -19.72
N ALA A 78 -3.14 5.64 -20.28
CA ALA A 78 -3.66 6.78 -19.53
C ALA A 78 -5.04 6.50 -18.90
N GLU A 79 -5.83 5.61 -19.50
CA GLU A 79 -7.17 5.24 -19.04
C GLU A 79 -7.18 3.99 -18.15
N LEU A 80 -6.03 3.30 -18.05
CA LEU A 80 -5.88 2.05 -17.31
C LEU A 80 -5.40 2.24 -15.87
N PRO A 81 -5.81 1.36 -14.93
CA PRO A 81 -5.17 1.23 -13.62
C PRO A 81 -3.66 0.99 -13.74
N ASP A 82 -2.87 1.47 -12.79
CA ASP A 82 -1.39 1.39 -12.85
C ASP A 82 -0.89 -0.04 -13.07
N PHE A 83 -1.51 -1.04 -12.44
CA PHE A 83 -1.15 -2.46 -12.58
C PHE A 83 -1.42 -3.05 -13.97
N ALA A 84 -2.30 -2.42 -14.76
CA ALA A 84 -2.76 -2.90 -16.05
C ALA A 84 -2.09 -2.16 -17.22
N ARG A 85 -1.19 -1.21 -16.96
CA ARG A 85 -0.49 -0.49 -18.02
C ARG A 85 0.49 -1.41 -18.75
N LEU A 86 0.48 -1.35 -20.08
CA LEU A 86 1.42 -2.05 -20.94
C LEU A 86 2.74 -1.29 -21.05
N PHE A 87 3.85 -2.01 -20.99
CA PHE A 87 5.17 -1.46 -21.25
C PHE A 87 5.64 -1.82 -22.65
N LYS A 88 6.50 -0.99 -23.24
CA LYS A 88 7.04 -1.18 -24.59
C LYS A 88 7.83 -2.48 -24.71
N SER A 89 8.52 -2.83 -23.63
CA SER A 89 9.24 -4.10 -23.44
C SER A 89 8.32 -5.30 -23.29
N MET A 90 7.01 -5.11 -23.03
CA MET A 90 6.01 -6.17 -22.83
C MET A 90 5.14 -6.42 -24.06
N ILE A 91 5.60 -5.99 -25.22
CA ILE A 91 4.97 -6.25 -26.51
C ILE A 91 5.67 -7.45 -27.15
N LEU A 92 4.93 -8.45 -27.60
CA LEU A 92 5.44 -9.55 -28.42
C LEU A 92 4.73 -9.51 -29.77
N PHE A 93 5.47 -9.79 -30.85
CA PHE A 93 4.87 -9.91 -32.17
C PHE A 93 4.74 -11.35 -32.60
N ALA A 94 3.58 -11.70 -33.15
CA ALA A 94 3.38 -12.98 -33.79
C ALA A 94 4.11 -13.02 -35.15
N SER A 95 4.98 -14.01 -35.34
CA SER A 95 5.65 -14.25 -36.63
C SER A 95 4.66 -14.76 -37.68
N PRO A 96 4.79 -14.38 -38.97
CA PRO A 96 4.07 -14.99 -40.09
C PRO A 96 4.17 -16.51 -40.16
N GLU A 97 5.28 -17.06 -39.66
CA GLU A 97 5.56 -18.50 -39.66
C GLU A 97 4.74 -19.25 -38.60
N VAL A 98 4.26 -18.53 -37.58
CA VAL A 98 3.51 -19.07 -36.45
C VAL A 98 2.31 -18.16 -36.16
N PRO A 99 1.33 -18.02 -37.06
CA PRO A 99 0.24 -17.06 -36.88
C PRO A 99 -0.68 -17.45 -35.70
N ILE A 100 -1.44 -16.47 -35.18
CA ILE A 100 -2.39 -16.73 -34.10
C ILE A 100 -3.46 -17.72 -34.60
N PRO A 101 -3.65 -18.88 -33.92
CA PRO A 101 -4.61 -19.89 -34.33
C PRO A 101 -6.04 -19.38 -34.23
N ARG A 102 -6.90 -19.74 -35.19
CA ARG A 102 -8.30 -19.28 -35.27
C ARG A 102 -9.29 -20.45 -35.31
N THR A 103 -10.55 -20.18 -34.99
CA THR A 103 -11.68 -21.09 -35.20
C THR A 103 -12.16 -21.01 -36.65
N ASP A 104 -13.06 -21.92 -37.05
CA ASP A 104 -13.71 -21.90 -38.38
C ASP A 104 -14.55 -20.63 -38.61
N LYS A 105 -14.81 -19.85 -37.55
CA LYS A 105 -15.48 -18.55 -37.59
C LYS A 105 -14.51 -17.36 -37.60
N GLY A 106 -13.20 -17.61 -37.73
CA GLY A 106 -12.16 -16.57 -37.77
C GLY A 106 -11.78 -15.98 -36.42
N THR A 107 -12.40 -16.41 -35.31
CA THR A 107 -12.08 -15.89 -33.97
C THR A 107 -10.77 -16.49 -33.42
N PRO A 108 -9.92 -15.71 -32.74
CA PRO A 108 -8.68 -16.22 -32.14
C PRO A 108 -8.92 -17.33 -31.10
N LYS A 109 -8.15 -18.41 -31.18
CA LYS A 109 -8.08 -19.49 -30.18
C LYS A 109 -7.06 -19.14 -29.11
N ARG A 110 -7.40 -18.22 -28.20
CA ARG A 110 -6.48 -17.68 -27.20
C ARG A 110 -5.69 -18.73 -26.43
N GLN A 111 -6.34 -19.73 -25.83
CA GLN A 111 -5.64 -20.76 -25.04
C GLN A 111 -4.58 -21.51 -25.86
N VAL A 112 -4.84 -21.73 -27.15
CA VAL A 112 -3.88 -22.38 -28.05
C VAL A 112 -2.74 -21.41 -28.37
N ALA A 113 -3.04 -20.13 -28.63
CA ALA A 113 -2.04 -19.09 -28.86
C ALA A 113 -1.11 -18.92 -27.64
N MET A 114 -1.66 -18.79 -26.43
CA MET A 114 -0.87 -18.65 -25.20
C MET A 114 0.08 -19.83 -24.99
N LYS A 115 -0.37 -21.05 -25.29
CA LYS A 115 0.47 -22.25 -25.22
C LYS A 115 1.54 -22.30 -26.31
N MET A 116 1.25 -21.80 -27.51
CA MET A 116 2.23 -21.75 -28.61
C MET A 116 3.35 -20.74 -28.35
N TYR A 117 3.04 -19.67 -27.62
CA TYR A 117 3.98 -18.58 -27.29
C TYR A 117 4.50 -18.62 -25.86
N GLU A 118 4.24 -19.70 -25.12
CA GLU A 118 4.58 -19.83 -23.69
C GLU A 118 6.08 -19.57 -23.45
N ASP A 119 6.95 -20.21 -24.23
CA ASP A 119 8.40 -20.03 -24.11
C ASP A 119 8.85 -18.59 -24.43
N ASP A 120 8.26 -17.95 -25.46
CA ASP A 120 8.61 -16.57 -25.84
C ASP A 120 8.16 -15.57 -24.75
N ILE A 121 6.98 -15.78 -24.17
CA ILE A 121 6.46 -15.01 -23.04
C ILE A 121 7.35 -15.18 -21.82
N ASP A 122 7.71 -16.42 -21.48
CA ASP A 122 8.52 -16.74 -20.30
C ASP A 122 9.95 -16.18 -20.43
N ASN A 123 10.53 -16.27 -21.62
CA ASN A 123 11.82 -15.65 -21.93
C ASN A 123 11.76 -14.12 -21.81
N LEU A 124 10.67 -13.49 -22.23
CA LEU A 124 10.49 -12.04 -22.08
C LEU A 124 10.39 -11.62 -20.61
N TYR A 125 9.59 -12.32 -19.80
CA TYR A 125 9.53 -12.03 -18.36
C TYR A 125 10.87 -12.27 -17.69
N THR A 126 11.59 -13.32 -18.09
CA THR A 126 12.93 -13.61 -17.59
C THR A 126 13.92 -12.52 -17.98
N SER A 127 13.88 -12.04 -19.23
CA SER A 127 14.77 -10.97 -19.71
C SER A 127 14.49 -9.64 -19.02
N VAL A 128 13.21 -9.32 -18.79
CA VAL A 128 12.76 -8.13 -18.05
C VAL A 128 13.15 -8.22 -16.57
N ALA A 129 12.92 -9.37 -15.91
CA ALA A 129 13.28 -9.60 -14.52
C ALA A 129 14.80 -9.64 -14.28
N ALA A 130 15.55 -10.16 -15.25
CA ALA A 130 17.01 -10.16 -15.26
C ALA A 130 17.62 -8.79 -15.62
N GLY A 131 16.78 -7.77 -15.88
CA GLY A 131 17.24 -6.42 -16.19
C GLY A 131 18.08 -6.33 -17.47
N THR A 132 17.88 -7.24 -18.42
CA THR A 132 18.67 -7.36 -19.67
C THR A 132 18.39 -6.27 -20.71
N GLY A 133 18.04 -5.07 -20.26
CA GLY A 133 18.51 -3.88 -20.96
C GLY A 133 20.04 -3.89 -20.95
N ALA A 134 20.67 -3.33 -21.98
CA ALA A 134 22.13 -3.22 -22.01
C ALA A 134 22.61 -2.56 -20.70
N ALA A 135 23.50 -3.23 -19.96
CA ALA A 135 24.10 -2.67 -18.75
C ALA A 135 24.62 -1.25 -19.04
N VAL A 136 24.20 -0.28 -18.24
CA VAL A 136 24.57 1.12 -18.48
C VAL A 136 26.06 1.25 -18.22
N GLN A 137 26.80 1.62 -19.26
CA GLN A 137 28.24 1.81 -19.15
C GLN A 137 28.53 3.13 -18.43
N PHE A 138 29.42 3.09 -17.44
CA PHE A 138 29.91 4.26 -16.74
C PHE A 138 31.38 4.03 -16.37
N ASN A 139 32.14 5.12 -16.24
CA ASN A 139 33.60 5.06 -16.11
C ASN A 139 34.13 5.55 -14.76
N SER A 140 33.26 5.98 -13.85
CA SER A 140 33.62 6.54 -12.55
C SER A 140 32.50 6.32 -11.54
N VAL A 141 32.87 6.14 -10.26
CA VAL A 141 31.94 5.93 -9.14
C VAL A 141 31.69 7.21 -8.34
N ASP A 142 32.04 8.37 -8.88
CA ASP A 142 31.63 9.65 -8.28
C ASP A 142 30.10 9.83 -8.32
N GLN A 143 29.59 10.66 -7.42
CA GLN A 143 28.14 10.85 -7.23
C GLN A 143 27.43 11.30 -8.52
N GLU A 144 28.06 12.14 -9.34
CA GLU A 144 27.47 12.63 -10.59
C GLU A 144 27.36 11.50 -11.63
N SER A 145 28.41 10.70 -11.79
CA SER A 145 28.43 9.54 -12.69
C SER A 145 27.41 8.48 -12.30
N LEU A 146 27.29 8.17 -10.99
CA LEU A 146 26.29 7.22 -10.49
C LEU A 146 24.87 7.76 -10.67
N GLN A 147 24.64 9.06 -10.49
CA GLN A 147 23.34 9.67 -10.74
C GLN A 147 22.93 9.59 -12.20
N LYS A 148 23.86 9.85 -13.14
CA LYS A 148 23.60 9.67 -14.58
C LYS A 148 23.28 8.22 -14.93
N MET A 149 23.99 7.26 -14.33
CA MET A 149 23.70 5.84 -14.50
C MET A 149 22.28 5.50 -14.02
N VAL A 150 21.90 5.93 -12.82
CA VAL A 150 20.56 5.69 -12.26
C VAL A 150 19.48 6.32 -13.16
N ILE A 151 19.64 7.57 -13.58
CA ILE A 151 18.69 8.24 -14.48
C ILE A 151 18.57 7.48 -15.81
N SER A 152 19.68 7.01 -16.39
CA SER A 152 19.64 6.22 -17.63
C SER A 152 18.94 4.86 -17.47
N ILE A 153 19.13 4.19 -16.33
CA ILE A 153 18.38 2.97 -15.99
C ILE A 153 16.90 3.30 -15.90
N LEU A 154 16.52 4.40 -15.25
CA LEU A 154 15.13 4.79 -15.11
C LEU A 154 14.50 5.15 -16.45
N HIS A 155 15.18 5.84 -17.36
CA HIS A 155 14.67 6.05 -18.72
C HIS A 155 14.45 4.73 -19.47
N THR A 156 15.31 3.73 -19.26
CA THR A 156 15.10 2.39 -19.85
C THR A 156 13.85 1.71 -19.31
N ILE A 157 13.51 1.93 -18.03
CA ILE A 157 12.36 1.30 -17.35
C ILE A 157 11.06 2.05 -17.64
N TYR A 158 11.10 3.39 -17.61
CA TYR A 158 9.92 4.25 -17.66
C TYR A 158 9.67 4.89 -19.04
N GLY A 159 10.64 4.84 -19.95
CA GLY A 159 10.61 5.47 -21.27
C GLY A 159 11.44 6.75 -21.35
N ASP A 160 12.01 7.03 -22.52
CA ASP A 160 12.84 8.21 -22.78
C ASP A 160 12.03 9.52 -22.76
N ASP A 161 10.72 9.45 -23.00
CA ASP A 161 9.82 10.60 -23.07
C ASP A 161 9.44 11.16 -21.68
N LYS A 162 9.73 10.43 -20.60
CA LYS A 162 9.51 10.87 -19.22
C LYS A 162 10.63 11.80 -18.78
N GLU A 163 10.29 12.99 -18.28
CA GLU A 163 11.26 13.87 -17.63
C GLU A 163 11.68 13.27 -16.27
N ILE A 164 12.97 12.92 -16.13
CA ILE A 164 13.53 12.34 -14.90
C ILE A 164 14.71 13.20 -14.43
N ASN A 165 14.48 13.93 -13.34
CA ASN A 165 15.43 14.83 -12.73
C ASN A 165 16.01 14.21 -11.44
N PRO A 166 17.10 14.76 -10.87
CA PRO A 166 17.73 14.19 -9.67
C PRO A 166 16.79 14.02 -8.47
N ASP A 167 15.78 14.88 -8.36
CA ASP A 167 14.81 14.90 -7.25
C ASP A 167 13.46 14.27 -7.61
N THR A 168 13.30 13.74 -8.82
CA THR A 168 12.05 13.09 -9.26
C THR A 168 11.74 11.90 -8.34
N SER A 169 10.56 11.92 -7.71
CA SER A 169 10.12 10.83 -6.85
C SER A 169 9.88 9.55 -7.67
N LEU A 170 10.63 8.49 -7.34
CA LEU A 170 10.46 7.19 -7.98
C LEU A 170 9.04 6.66 -7.76
N THR A 171 8.48 6.83 -6.57
CA THR A 171 7.15 6.29 -6.25
C THR A 171 6.02 7.22 -6.70
N LEU A 172 6.08 8.51 -6.38
CA LEU A 172 4.98 9.45 -6.59
C LEU A 172 4.87 9.94 -8.04
N GLU A 173 6.00 10.22 -8.69
CA GLU A 173 6.02 10.80 -10.04
C GLU A 173 6.18 9.72 -11.11
N LEU A 174 7.03 8.72 -10.85
CA LEU A 174 7.24 7.62 -11.79
C LEU A 174 6.28 6.45 -11.56
N GLY A 175 5.62 6.37 -10.40
CA GLY A 175 4.69 5.27 -10.11
C GLY A 175 5.40 3.96 -9.83
N GLN A 176 6.59 3.98 -9.21
CA GLN A 176 7.36 2.79 -8.92
C GLN A 176 6.58 1.81 -8.04
N ASP A 177 6.41 0.60 -8.56
CA ASP A 177 5.88 -0.56 -7.86
C ASP A 177 7.01 -1.56 -7.53
N SER A 178 6.66 -2.70 -6.95
CA SER A 178 7.65 -3.72 -6.56
C SER A 178 8.42 -4.28 -7.74
N LEU A 179 7.79 -4.41 -8.92
CA LEU A 179 8.46 -4.91 -10.10
C LEU A 179 9.47 -3.90 -10.61
N ARG A 180 9.06 -2.63 -10.74
CA ARG A 180 9.97 -1.57 -11.20
C ARG A 180 11.11 -1.33 -10.21
N ALA A 181 10.85 -1.42 -8.91
CA ALA A 181 11.90 -1.40 -7.90
C ALA A 181 12.89 -2.57 -8.06
N THR A 182 12.39 -3.78 -8.34
CA THR A 182 13.22 -4.95 -8.66
C THR A 182 14.02 -4.74 -9.94
N MET A 183 13.40 -4.25 -11.02
CA MET A 183 14.08 -3.95 -12.28
C MET A 183 15.18 -2.91 -12.08
N THR A 184 14.89 -1.80 -11.38
CA THR A 184 15.87 -0.77 -11.02
C THR A 184 17.05 -1.39 -10.29
N ARG A 185 16.81 -2.20 -9.25
CA ARG A 185 17.89 -2.89 -8.52
C ARG A 185 18.68 -3.82 -9.43
N THR A 186 18.01 -4.68 -10.21
CA THR A 186 18.69 -5.66 -11.06
C THR A 186 19.54 -4.98 -12.13
N SER A 187 19.05 -3.90 -12.74
CA SER A 187 19.80 -3.09 -13.71
C SER A 187 20.98 -2.37 -13.06
N ILE A 188 20.85 -1.88 -11.81
CA ILE A 188 21.98 -1.34 -11.04
C ILE A 188 23.03 -2.42 -10.82
N VAL A 189 22.63 -3.59 -10.30
CA VAL A 189 23.53 -4.72 -10.06
C VAL A 189 24.24 -5.16 -11.35
N ALA A 190 23.52 -5.25 -12.46
CA ALA A 190 24.08 -5.59 -13.76
C ALA A 190 25.10 -4.54 -14.23
N SER A 191 24.81 -3.25 -14.07
CA SER A 191 25.69 -2.15 -14.46
C SER A 191 26.96 -2.11 -13.60
N LEU A 192 26.84 -2.23 -12.27
CA LEU A 192 27.99 -2.30 -11.35
C LEU A 192 28.86 -3.54 -11.63
N ARG A 193 28.24 -4.69 -11.90
CA ARG A 193 28.95 -5.93 -12.23
C ARG A 193 29.70 -5.81 -13.56
N ALA A 194 29.08 -5.22 -14.58
CA ALA A 194 29.73 -4.99 -15.87
C ALA A 194 30.93 -4.05 -15.73
N ALA A 195 30.80 -2.96 -14.96
CA ALA A 195 31.90 -2.05 -14.67
C ALA A 195 33.05 -2.75 -13.91
N SER A 196 32.73 -3.56 -12.89
CA SER A 196 33.69 -4.40 -12.17
C SER A 196 34.45 -5.35 -13.10
N GLN A 197 33.74 -6.08 -13.98
CA GLN A 197 34.33 -7.04 -14.93
C GLN A 197 35.18 -6.37 -16.02
N SER A 198 34.83 -5.15 -16.41
CA SER A 198 35.60 -4.39 -17.41
C SER A 198 36.99 -3.99 -16.90
N GLY A 199 37.18 -3.93 -15.58
CA GLY A 199 38.41 -3.44 -14.95
C GLY A 199 38.61 -1.92 -15.04
N ASN A 200 37.68 -1.19 -15.66
CA ASN A 200 37.76 0.27 -15.85
C ASN A 200 37.46 1.08 -14.58
N VAL A 201 36.87 0.43 -13.56
CA VAL A 201 36.50 1.05 -12.28
C VAL A 201 37.10 0.21 -11.13
N PRO A 202 38.35 0.48 -10.72
CA PRO A 202 39.06 -0.30 -9.71
C PRO A 202 38.35 -0.41 -8.37
N GLU A 203 37.57 0.61 -8.00
CA GLU A 203 36.76 0.66 -6.77
C GLU A 203 35.73 -0.48 -6.69
N LEU A 204 35.34 -1.06 -7.83
CA LEU A 204 34.36 -2.14 -7.92
C LEU A 204 34.98 -3.54 -8.00
N ALA A 205 36.30 -3.68 -7.87
CA ALA A 205 36.99 -4.97 -8.06
C ALA A 205 36.52 -6.09 -7.11
N GLY A 206 35.92 -5.75 -5.97
CA GLY A 206 35.35 -6.69 -5.00
C GLY A 206 33.83 -6.79 -4.98
N PHE A 207 33.12 -6.11 -5.89
CA PHE A 207 31.66 -6.02 -5.87
C PHE A 207 30.99 -7.38 -6.04
N MET A 208 30.04 -7.69 -5.16
CA MET A 208 29.15 -8.83 -5.24
C MET A 208 27.70 -8.37 -5.44
N PRO A 209 26.87 -9.11 -6.21
CA PRO A 209 25.46 -8.77 -6.40
C PRO A 209 24.66 -8.58 -5.11
N ASP A 210 25.03 -9.30 -4.05
CA ASP A 210 24.38 -9.25 -2.74
C ASP A 210 24.76 -8.01 -1.92
N ASP A 211 25.77 -7.23 -2.36
CA ASP A 211 26.15 -5.98 -1.71
C ASP A 211 25.04 -4.91 -1.86
N VAL A 212 24.25 -4.97 -2.94
CA VAL A 212 23.13 -4.04 -3.18
C VAL A 212 21.87 -4.55 -2.47
N PRO A 213 21.35 -3.83 -1.45
CA PRO A 213 20.16 -4.25 -0.71
C PRO A 213 18.94 -4.47 -1.60
N THR A 214 18.13 -5.49 -1.30
CA THR A 214 16.92 -5.85 -2.08
C THR A 214 15.93 -4.69 -2.21
N LEU A 215 15.83 -3.86 -1.17
CA LEU A 215 14.87 -2.75 -1.11
C LEU A 215 15.51 -1.38 -1.40
N ILE A 216 16.69 -1.32 -2.01
CA ILE A 216 17.44 -0.07 -2.19
C ILE A 216 16.61 1.00 -2.93
N ALA A 217 15.85 0.63 -3.96
CA ALA A 217 15.03 1.55 -4.74
C ALA A 217 13.79 2.08 -3.98
N TYR A 218 13.43 1.43 -2.87
CA TYR A 218 12.38 1.90 -1.94
C TYR A 218 12.96 2.73 -0.79
N GLN A 219 14.17 2.39 -0.34
CA GLN A 219 14.86 3.13 0.72
C GLN A 219 15.29 4.53 0.25
N TYR A 220 15.66 4.66 -1.02
CA TYR A 220 16.11 5.91 -1.61
C TYR A 220 15.18 6.31 -2.75
N SER A 221 14.29 7.25 -2.46
CA SER A 221 13.10 7.58 -3.26
C SER A 221 13.33 8.54 -4.43
N THR A 222 14.57 8.96 -4.68
CA THR A 222 14.93 9.82 -5.81
C THR A 222 16.23 9.36 -6.46
N PRO A 223 16.49 9.69 -7.75
CA PRO A 223 17.76 9.38 -8.39
C PRO A 223 18.98 9.89 -7.62
N ALA A 224 18.91 11.10 -7.06
CA ALA A 224 20.00 11.70 -6.28
C ALA A 224 20.28 10.93 -4.99
N THR A 225 19.24 10.58 -4.23
CA THR A 225 19.40 9.83 -2.97
C THR A 225 19.88 8.40 -3.23
N LEU A 226 19.40 7.76 -4.30
CA LEU A 226 19.81 6.43 -4.71
C LEU A 226 21.27 6.41 -5.18
N ALA A 227 21.68 7.38 -5.98
CA ALA A 227 23.07 7.53 -6.40
C ALA A 227 24.02 7.81 -5.23
N HIS A 228 23.60 8.63 -4.27
CA HIS A 228 24.34 8.88 -3.05
C HIS A 228 24.52 7.58 -2.23
N ALA A 229 23.48 6.77 -2.09
CA ALA A 229 23.56 5.48 -1.41
C ALA A 229 24.52 4.51 -2.09
N LEU A 230 24.49 4.44 -3.42
CA LEU A 230 25.42 3.63 -4.21
C LEU A 230 26.87 4.12 -4.04
N HIS A 231 27.09 5.44 -4.03
CA HIS A 231 28.41 6.04 -3.81
C HIS A 231 28.99 5.63 -2.44
N GLU A 232 28.19 5.70 -1.38
CA GLU A 232 28.58 5.29 -0.02
C GLU A 232 28.90 3.79 0.03
N LEU A 233 28.04 2.96 -0.58
CA LEU A 233 28.23 1.51 -0.68
C LEU A 233 29.54 1.16 -1.36
N VAL A 234 29.83 1.76 -2.52
CA VAL A 234 31.07 1.50 -3.27
C VAL A 234 32.31 1.95 -2.51
N LYS A 235 32.23 3.05 -1.76
CA LYS A 235 33.34 3.52 -0.92
C LYS A 235 33.49 2.74 0.39
N GLY A 236 32.65 1.74 0.65
CA GLY A 236 32.63 1.01 1.92
C GLY A 236 32.23 1.89 3.11
N ILE A 237 31.59 3.04 2.86
CA ILE A 237 31.09 3.94 3.90
C ILE A 237 29.82 3.30 4.45
N THR A 238 29.99 2.50 5.49
CA THR A 238 28.87 1.89 6.20
C THR A 238 28.30 2.93 7.15
N ARG A 239 27.18 3.57 6.80
CA ARG A 239 26.43 4.36 7.78
C ARG A 239 25.94 3.43 8.87
N SER A 240 26.12 3.84 10.12
CA SER A 240 25.51 3.07 11.20
C SER A 240 23.98 3.15 11.07
N PRO A 241 23.23 2.11 11.45
CA PRO A 241 21.77 2.18 11.51
C PRO A 241 21.27 3.40 12.31
N HIS A 242 22.05 3.79 13.33
CA HIS A 242 21.79 4.95 14.18
C HIS A 242 21.86 6.29 13.41
N ASP A 243 22.80 6.45 12.48
CA ASP A 243 22.92 7.70 11.68
C ASP A 243 21.73 7.88 10.73
N THR A 244 21.27 6.77 10.14
CA THR A 244 20.10 6.76 9.25
C THR A 244 18.83 7.09 10.03
N GLU A 245 18.67 6.50 11.22
CA GLU A 245 17.55 6.79 12.11
C GLU A 245 17.54 8.24 12.58
N ALA A 246 18.70 8.79 12.96
CA ALA A 246 18.82 10.19 13.35
C ALA A 246 18.42 11.16 12.23
N SER A 247 18.84 10.89 10.99
CA SER A 247 18.47 11.70 9.81
C SER A 247 16.96 11.69 9.57
N GLU A 248 16.32 10.53 9.73
CA GLU A 248 14.89 10.36 9.54
C GLU A 248 14.07 11.06 10.61
N ILE A 249 14.49 10.96 11.88
CA ILE A 249 13.85 11.69 12.98
C ILE A 249 14.00 13.21 12.75
N GLU A 250 15.15 13.67 12.25
CA GLU A 250 15.33 15.07 11.92
C GLU A 250 14.40 15.54 10.79
N LEU A 251 14.21 14.72 9.74
CA LEU A 251 13.19 14.99 8.72
C LEU A 251 11.79 15.08 9.33
N MET A 252 11.42 14.18 10.25
CA MET A 252 10.14 14.26 10.97
C MET A 252 9.99 15.59 11.71
N ARG A 253 11.02 16.02 12.45
CA ARG A 253 11.01 17.31 13.17
C ARG A 253 10.85 18.50 12.22
N GLN A 254 11.53 18.46 11.07
CA GLN A 254 11.41 19.50 10.04
C GLN A 254 10.00 19.56 9.46
N LEU A 255 9.38 18.41 9.14
CA LEU A 255 8.01 18.35 8.64
C LEU A 255 7.00 18.84 9.69
N VAL A 256 7.13 18.40 10.94
CA VAL A 256 6.29 18.88 12.05
C VAL A 256 6.39 20.39 12.16
N LYS A 257 7.61 20.94 12.20
CA LYS A 257 7.82 22.39 12.28
C LYS A 257 7.21 23.12 11.09
N LYS A 258 7.54 22.70 9.86
CA LYS A 258 7.05 23.30 8.61
C LYS A 258 5.53 23.41 8.60
N TYR A 259 4.83 22.31 8.88
CA TYR A 259 3.38 22.28 8.74
C TYR A 259 2.63 22.81 9.98
N SER A 260 3.23 22.74 11.18
CA SER A 260 2.70 23.48 12.34
C SER A 260 2.74 24.99 12.09
N ASP A 261 3.82 25.53 11.50
CA ASP A 261 3.91 26.95 11.15
C ASP A 261 2.83 27.36 10.13
N VAL A 262 2.56 26.49 9.14
CA VAL A 262 1.45 26.68 8.19
C VAL A 262 0.11 26.77 8.93
N LEU A 263 -0.20 25.80 9.80
CA LEU A 263 -1.46 25.75 10.56
C LEU A 263 -1.63 26.95 11.52
N LYS A 264 -0.53 27.48 12.07
CA LYS A 264 -0.53 28.70 12.88
C LYS A 264 -0.80 29.94 12.05
N SER A 265 -0.17 30.06 10.88
CA SER A 265 -0.30 31.24 10.02
C SER A 265 -1.71 31.41 9.44
N THR A 266 -2.42 30.31 9.22
CA THR A 266 -3.82 30.32 8.76
C THR A 266 -4.83 30.60 9.87
N HIS A 267 -4.40 30.60 11.13
CA HIS A 267 -5.25 30.95 12.26
C HIS A 267 -5.59 32.44 12.25
N ARG A 268 -6.72 32.79 11.63
CA ARG A 268 -7.39 34.06 11.92
C ARG A 268 -8.03 33.91 13.31
N PRO A 269 -7.63 34.68 14.34
CA PRO A 269 -8.40 34.71 15.57
C PRO A 269 -9.84 35.05 15.19
N ASN A 270 -10.74 34.15 15.55
CA ASN A 270 -12.12 34.20 15.09
C ASN A 270 -12.75 35.51 15.58
N GLY A 271 -12.82 36.53 14.71
CA GLY A 271 -13.31 37.87 15.04
C GLY A 271 -14.79 37.92 15.40
N ASN A 272 -15.51 36.81 15.21
CA ASN A 272 -16.88 36.63 15.66
C ASN A 272 -16.99 36.01 17.07
N ALA A 273 -15.87 35.71 17.74
CA ALA A 273 -15.89 35.10 19.08
C ALA A 273 -15.74 36.11 20.23
N LEU A 274 -15.28 37.36 19.99
CA LEU A 274 -15.00 38.31 21.06
C LEU A 274 -15.23 39.78 20.63
N SER A 275 -16.47 40.17 20.34
CA SER A 275 -16.84 41.59 20.35
C SER A 275 -18.32 41.80 20.70
N ASN A 276 -18.66 41.69 21.98
CA ASN A 276 -19.27 42.79 22.74
C ASN A 276 -19.69 42.27 24.13
N GLY A 277 -19.07 42.86 25.15
CA GLY A 277 -19.50 42.73 26.53
C GLY A 277 -20.91 43.30 26.70
N SER A 278 -21.89 42.41 26.68
CA SER A 278 -23.15 42.61 27.39
C SER A 278 -23.59 41.26 27.92
N HIS A 279 -23.72 41.20 29.24
CA HIS A 279 -24.26 40.07 29.96
C HIS A 279 -25.64 39.70 29.40
N ASN A 280 -25.69 38.69 28.54
CA ASN A 280 -26.92 37.95 28.33
C ASN A 280 -26.58 36.46 28.22
N SER A 281 -27.06 35.73 29.21
CA SER A 281 -27.11 34.29 29.29
C SER A 281 -27.89 33.71 28.10
N GLY A 282 -27.22 33.55 26.97
CA GLY A 282 -27.67 32.84 25.78
C GLY A 282 -26.57 31.88 25.35
N GLY A 283 -26.86 30.58 25.38
CA GLY A 283 -25.88 29.52 25.15
C GLY A 283 -25.11 29.68 23.84
N ARG A 284 -23.85 29.21 23.85
CA ARG A 284 -23.18 28.74 22.63
C ARG A 284 -24.24 27.98 21.83
N VAL A 285 -24.54 28.41 20.61
CA VAL A 285 -25.25 27.56 19.66
C VAL A 285 -24.27 26.47 19.30
N SER A 286 -24.16 25.50 20.19
CA SER A 286 -23.88 24.16 19.80
C SER A 286 -24.94 23.79 18.76
N THR A 287 -24.51 23.39 17.58
CA THR A 287 -25.36 22.77 16.57
C THR A 287 -25.79 21.35 17.01
N HIS A 288 -26.13 21.17 18.30
CA HIS A 288 -26.56 19.92 18.96
C HIS A 288 -27.97 19.45 18.51
N GLY A 289 -28.37 19.80 17.29
CA GLY A 289 -29.59 19.35 16.62
C GLY A 289 -29.48 19.29 15.10
N SER A 290 -28.33 19.60 14.49
CA SER A 290 -28.12 19.43 13.05
C SER A 290 -27.59 18.03 12.75
N GLN A 291 -28.20 17.36 11.77
CA GLN A 291 -27.77 16.05 11.31
C GLN A 291 -26.32 16.13 10.75
N GLN A 292 -25.50 15.09 11.00
CA GLN A 292 -24.07 15.06 10.66
C GLN A 292 -23.84 14.87 9.15
N VAL A 293 -22.93 15.66 8.58
CA VAL A 293 -22.42 15.47 7.22
C VAL A 293 -20.98 14.97 7.33
N VAL A 294 -20.78 13.68 7.03
CA VAL A 294 -19.50 13.00 7.25
C VAL A 294 -18.73 12.90 5.94
N LEU A 295 -17.55 13.50 5.87
CA LEU A 295 -16.60 13.23 4.78
C LEU A 295 -15.75 12.01 5.15
N LEU A 296 -15.78 10.98 4.32
CA LEU A 296 -15.01 9.75 4.49
C LEU A 296 -13.96 9.62 3.39
N THR A 297 -12.69 9.65 3.77
CA THR A 297 -11.60 9.26 2.86
C THR A 297 -11.31 7.76 3.03
N GLY A 298 -10.99 7.06 1.95
CA GLY A 298 -10.62 5.65 2.01
C GLY A 298 -11.81 4.68 2.07
N SER A 299 -13.00 5.12 1.65
CA SER A 299 -14.25 4.35 1.66
C SER A 299 -14.20 3.05 0.85
N THR A 300 -13.26 2.91 -0.10
CA THR A 300 -13.08 1.68 -0.90
C THR A 300 -12.08 0.69 -0.28
N GLY A 301 -11.38 1.08 0.78
CA GLY A 301 -10.39 0.24 1.47
C GLY A 301 -11.03 -0.85 2.32
N ALA A 302 -10.20 -1.74 2.90
CA ALA A 302 -10.64 -2.84 3.78
C ALA A 302 -11.53 -2.33 4.93
N PHE A 303 -11.00 -1.38 5.71
CA PHE A 303 -11.70 -0.78 6.84
C PHE A 303 -12.82 0.20 6.41
N GLY A 304 -12.54 1.09 5.45
CA GLY A 304 -13.48 2.13 5.04
C GLY A 304 -14.76 1.63 4.37
N THR A 305 -14.73 0.45 3.74
CA THR A 305 -15.94 -0.17 3.14
C THR A 305 -16.94 -0.53 4.23
N CYS A 306 -16.49 -1.20 5.30
CA CYS A 306 -17.35 -1.56 6.44
C CYS A 306 -17.77 -0.32 7.24
N LEU A 307 -16.91 0.70 7.33
CA LEU A 307 -17.25 1.95 8.02
C LEU A 307 -18.40 2.70 7.33
N LEU A 308 -18.44 2.71 5.99
CA LEU A 308 -19.52 3.33 5.23
C LEU A 308 -20.88 2.69 5.53
N GLU A 309 -20.93 1.37 5.70
CA GLU A 309 -22.15 0.65 6.11
C GLU A 309 -22.70 1.21 7.43
N GLN A 310 -21.86 1.30 8.48
CA GLN A 310 -22.31 1.83 9.78
C GLN A 310 -22.71 3.32 9.73
N LEU A 311 -22.02 4.13 8.93
CA LEU A 311 -22.36 5.55 8.81
C LEU A 311 -23.73 5.74 8.15
N VAL A 312 -24.05 4.94 7.12
CA VAL A 312 -25.35 4.99 6.44
C VAL A 312 -26.48 4.62 7.40
N ASP A 313 -26.29 3.58 8.20
CA ASP A 313 -27.28 3.07 9.16
C ASP A 313 -27.46 3.98 10.38
N ASN A 314 -26.53 4.90 10.63
CA ASN A 314 -26.62 5.78 11.78
C ASN A 314 -27.66 6.89 11.59
N ALA A 315 -28.61 6.99 12.53
CA ALA A 315 -29.70 7.97 12.49
C ALA A 315 -29.22 9.44 12.62
N ASN A 316 -28.08 9.67 13.24
CA ASN A 316 -27.51 11.01 13.38
C ASN A 316 -26.75 11.48 12.14
N VAL A 317 -26.48 10.57 11.18
CA VAL A 317 -25.79 10.89 9.92
C VAL A 317 -26.83 11.23 8.86
N HIS A 318 -26.79 12.48 8.40
CA HIS A 318 -27.56 12.98 7.26
C HIS A 318 -27.02 12.42 5.95
N GLN A 319 -25.70 12.55 5.80
CA GLN A 319 -25.02 12.39 4.53
C GLN A 319 -23.60 11.90 4.76
N VAL A 320 -23.12 11.06 3.85
CA VAL A 320 -21.74 10.59 3.79
C VAL A 320 -21.15 10.96 2.43
N ILE A 321 -20.10 11.76 2.43
CA ILE A 321 -19.36 12.17 1.24
C ILE A 321 -18.09 11.32 1.14
N CYS A 322 -18.10 10.36 0.23
CA CYS A 322 -16.97 9.46 0.00
C CYS A 322 -15.98 10.07 -0.98
N VAL A 323 -14.76 10.35 -0.53
CA VAL A 323 -13.67 10.82 -1.40
C VAL A 323 -13.01 9.62 -2.08
N ILE A 324 -13.11 9.56 -3.40
CA ILE A 324 -12.68 8.43 -4.22
C ILE A 324 -11.67 8.90 -5.26
N ARG A 325 -10.46 8.33 -5.19
CA ARG A 325 -9.45 8.41 -6.25
C ARG A 325 -9.93 7.59 -7.45
N SER A 326 -9.94 8.15 -8.64
CA SER A 326 -10.37 7.49 -9.87
C SER A 326 -9.74 8.17 -11.07
N ALA A 327 -9.53 7.47 -12.18
CA ALA A 327 -9.10 8.09 -13.43
C ALA A 327 -10.23 8.96 -14.03
N SER A 328 -11.48 8.59 -13.76
CA SER A 328 -12.67 9.34 -14.19
C SER A 328 -13.34 10.03 -13.02
N SER A 329 -13.72 11.29 -13.22
CA SER A 329 -14.57 12.08 -12.32
C SER A 329 -16.07 11.78 -12.47
N ASP A 330 -16.44 10.88 -13.40
CA ASP A 330 -17.82 10.47 -13.63
C ASP A 330 -18.43 9.78 -12.39
N GLN A 331 -19.62 10.23 -12.01
CA GLN A 331 -20.30 9.74 -10.80
C GLN A 331 -20.67 8.26 -10.88
N ALA A 332 -20.99 7.73 -12.07
CA ALA A 332 -21.26 6.31 -12.22
C ALA A 332 -19.99 5.48 -12.05
N ALA A 333 -18.84 5.97 -12.54
CA ALA A 333 -17.54 5.32 -12.32
C ALA A 333 -17.13 5.30 -10.84
N LEU A 334 -17.28 6.43 -10.12
CA LEU A 334 -17.00 6.48 -8.68
C LEU A 334 -17.90 5.52 -7.88
N LYS A 335 -19.20 5.51 -8.19
CA LYS A 335 -20.16 4.60 -7.59
C LYS A 335 -19.82 3.15 -7.88
N ALA A 336 -19.50 2.82 -9.14
CA ALA A 336 -19.10 1.48 -9.54
C ALA A 336 -17.86 1.01 -8.75
N ARG A 337 -16.87 1.88 -8.54
CA ARG A 337 -15.70 1.58 -7.71
C ARG A 337 -16.08 1.28 -6.26
N GLN A 338 -17.00 2.04 -5.67
CA GLN A 338 -17.49 1.77 -4.31
C GLN A 338 -18.27 0.44 -4.25
N VAL A 339 -19.14 0.17 -5.23
CA VAL A 339 -19.89 -1.09 -5.32
C VAL A 339 -18.95 -2.28 -5.45
N THR A 340 -17.95 -2.20 -6.33
CA THR A 340 -16.91 -3.22 -6.47
C THR A 340 -16.18 -3.47 -5.15
N ALA A 341 -15.92 -2.42 -4.36
CA ALA A 341 -15.28 -2.57 -3.05
C ALA A 341 -16.12 -3.37 -2.03
N PHE A 342 -17.45 -3.27 -2.06
CA PHE A 342 -18.34 -4.12 -1.25
C PHE A 342 -18.35 -5.56 -1.78
N VAL A 343 -18.58 -5.72 -3.09
CA VAL A 343 -18.70 -7.04 -3.73
C VAL A 343 -17.43 -7.87 -3.59
N SER A 344 -16.24 -7.26 -3.77
CA SER A 344 -14.96 -7.97 -3.63
C SER A 344 -14.70 -8.49 -2.21
N LYS A 345 -15.44 -7.98 -1.22
CA LYS A 345 -15.39 -8.40 0.19
C LYS A 345 -16.58 -9.29 0.58
N ASN A 346 -17.36 -9.79 -0.38
CA ASN A 346 -18.61 -10.52 -0.12
C ASN A 346 -19.59 -9.75 0.81
N LEU A 347 -19.62 -8.42 0.71
CA LEU A 347 -20.54 -7.56 1.45
C LEU A 347 -21.66 -7.06 0.53
N ASP A 348 -22.83 -6.76 1.12
CA ASP A 348 -23.95 -6.17 0.39
C ASP A 348 -23.60 -4.74 -0.09
N PRO A 349 -23.67 -4.44 -1.40
CA PRO A 349 -23.40 -3.10 -1.90
C PRO A 349 -24.51 -2.08 -1.60
N ALA A 350 -25.64 -2.45 -0.98
CA ALA A 350 -26.76 -1.57 -0.67
C ALA A 350 -26.36 -0.21 -0.05
N PRO A 351 -25.39 -0.11 0.89
CA PRO A 351 -24.95 1.20 1.41
C PRO A 351 -24.42 2.15 0.32
N ALA A 352 -23.74 1.63 -0.71
CA ALA A 352 -23.25 2.44 -1.84
C ALA A 352 -24.39 2.99 -2.74
N HIS A 353 -25.60 2.45 -2.61
CA HIS A 353 -26.81 2.92 -3.30
C HIS A 353 -27.70 3.80 -2.43
N SER A 354 -27.35 4.01 -1.16
CA SER A 354 -28.13 4.82 -0.23
C SER A 354 -28.24 6.27 -0.69
N PRO A 355 -29.41 6.92 -0.54
CA PRO A 355 -29.57 8.35 -0.85
C PRO A 355 -28.74 9.25 0.08
N LYS A 356 -28.21 8.73 1.19
CA LYS A 356 -27.28 9.45 2.06
C LYS A 356 -25.88 9.58 1.47
N VAL A 357 -25.52 8.79 0.45
CA VAL A 357 -24.13 8.70 -0.03
C VAL A 357 -23.92 9.57 -1.28
N GLN A 358 -22.90 10.41 -1.22
CA GLN A 358 -22.39 11.18 -2.35
C GLN A 358 -20.92 10.83 -2.61
N PHE A 359 -20.50 10.84 -3.87
CA PHE A 359 -19.12 10.58 -4.26
C PHE A 359 -18.42 11.87 -4.69
N LEU A 360 -17.26 12.13 -4.08
CA LEU A 360 -16.38 13.23 -4.43
C LEU A 360 -15.12 12.66 -5.09
N HIS A 361 -14.85 13.04 -6.33
CA HIS A 361 -13.62 12.66 -7.02
C HIS A 361 -12.43 13.44 -6.45
N GLY A 362 -11.34 12.74 -6.18
CA GLY A 362 -10.05 13.34 -5.87
C GLY A 362 -9.30 12.67 -4.72
N ASN A 363 -8.27 13.36 -4.23
CA ASN A 363 -7.41 12.94 -3.13
C ASN A 363 -7.12 14.14 -2.21
N PRO A 364 -7.13 14.00 -0.86
CA PRO A 364 -6.69 15.09 0.03
C PRO A 364 -5.32 15.70 -0.31
N SER A 365 -4.41 14.91 -0.90
CA SER A 365 -3.09 15.40 -1.34
C SER A 365 -3.15 16.34 -2.55
N GLU A 366 -4.27 16.41 -3.27
CA GLU A 366 -4.44 17.27 -4.45
C GLU A 366 -4.91 18.68 -4.06
N ASP A 367 -4.20 19.70 -4.53
CA ASP A 367 -4.50 21.11 -4.20
C ASP A 367 -5.90 21.58 -4.64
N HIS A 368 -6.50 20.90 -5.62
CA HIS A 368 -7.78 21.29 -6.19
C HIS A 368 -8.99 20.64 -5.51
N LEU A 369 -8.80 19.73 -4.56
CA LEU A 369 -9.90 19.07 -3.85
C LEU A 369 -10.72 20.09 -3.06
N GLN A 370 -11.95 20.35 -3.51
CA GLN A 370 -12.88 21.24 -2.82
C GLN A 370 -13.70 20.45 -1.80
N ILE A 371 -13.44 20.70 -0.52
CA ILE A 371 -14.21 20.09 0.58
C ILE A 371 -15.42 20.98 0.88
N PRO A 372 -16.67 20.46 0.79
CA PRO A 372 -17.88 21.23 1.04
C PRO A 372 -17.91 21.82 2.46
N GLU A 373 -18.42 23.06 2.61
CA GLU A 373 -18.40 23.77 3.89
C GLU A 373 -19.36 23.19 4.93
N GLU A 374 -20.39 22.48 4.49
CA GLU A 374 -21.38 21.80 5.32
C GLU A 374 -20.85 20.55 6.03
N VAL A 375 -19.64 20.09 5.69
CA VAL A 375 -19.02 18.94 6.36
C VAL A 375 -18.84 19.24 7.84
N THR A 376 -19.44 18.40 8.69
CA THR A 376 -19.38 18.54 10.16
C THR A 376 -18.28 17.67 10.76
N THR A 377 -17.99 16.52 10.12
CA THR A 377 -16.96 15.59 10.56
C THR A 377 -16.21 15.00 9.37
N ILE A 378 -14.90 14.88 9.49
CA ILE A 378 -14.01 14.21 8.56
C ILE A 378 -13.48 12.94 9.23
N ILE A 379 -13.66 11.78 8.60
CA ILE A 379 -12.93 10.56 8.95
C ILE A 379 -11.84 10.35 7.90
N HIS A 380 -10.59 10.58 8.33
CA HIS A 380 -9.42 10.41 7.48
C HIS A 380 -8.80 9.02 7.64
N ALA A 381 -9.29 8.05 6.83
CA ALA A 381 -8.82 6.67 6.82
C ALA A 381 -8.07 6.28 5.52
N ALA A 382 -7.97 7.18 4.53
CA ALA A 382 -7.12 6.96 3.36
C ALA A 382 -5.64 7.14 3.72
N TRP A 383 -4.83 6.11 3.50
CA TRP A 383 -3.37 6.17 3.59
C TRP A 383 -2.74 5.07 2.74
N SER A 384 -1.55 5.29 2.21
CA SER A 384 -0.79 4.25 1.52
C SER A 384 -0.12 3.32 2.55
N VAL A 385 -0.74 2.17 2.79
CA VAL A 385 -0.21 1.15 3.71
C VAL A 385 0.86 0.30 2.99
N ASN A 386 2.00 0.92 2.71
CA ASN A 386 3.17 0.25 2.15
C ASN A 386 4.38 0.51 3.06
N PHE A 387 4.82 -0.53 3.78
CA PHE A 387 5.90 -0.44 4.76
C PHE A 387 7.29 -0.29 4.16
N ASN A 388 7.41 -0.38 2.82
CA ASN A 388 8.65 -0.15 2.10
C ASN A 388 8.85 1.32 1.74
N LEU A 389 7.78 2.14 1.73
CA LEU A 389 7.89 3.56 1.40
C LEU A 389 8.72 4.31 2.45
N SER A 390 9.53 5.25 1.99
CA SER A 390 10.25 6.18 2.85
C SER A 390 9.28 7.21 3.45
N LEU A 391 9.71 7.95 4.49
CA LEU A 391 8.94 9.08 4.99
C LEU A 391 8.73 10.15 3.89
N GLN A 392 9.73 10.35 3.04
CA GLN A 392 9.69 11.33 1.95
C GLN A 392 8.56 11.01 0.94
N ASP A 393 8.37 9.73 0.60
CA ASP A 393 7.29 9.30 -0.29
C ASP A 393 5.88 9.56 0.28
N LEU A 394 5.77 9.70 1.61
CA LEU A 394 4.50 9.89 2.30
C LEU A 394 4.22 11.36 2.65
N VAL A 395 5.11 12.29 2.27
CA VAL A 395 4.90 13.73 2.46
C VAL A 395 3.59 14.22 1.82
N PRO A 396 3.18 13.81 0.61
CA PRO A 396 1.89 14.25 0.06
C PRO A 396 0.68 13.85 0.92
N GLU A 397 0.73 12.73 1.64
CA GLU A 397 -0.36 12.31 2.54
C GLU A 397 -0.39 13.16 3.82
N ILE A 398 0.79 13.56 4.32
CA ILE A 398 0.92 14.53 5.41
C ILE A 398 0.34 15.88 4.97
N GLU A 399 0.70 16.37 3.78
CA GLU A 399 0.16 17.61 3.23
C GLU A 399 -1.35 17.53 3.02
N GLY A 400 -1.85 16.39 2.57
CA GLY A 400 -3.29 16.15 2.46
C GLY A 400 -3.98 16.30 3.82
N THR A 401 -3.39 15.75 4.87
CA THR A 401 -3.93 15.92 6.23
C THR A 401 -3.87 17.38 6.70
N VAL A 402 -2.81 18.12 6.37
CA VAL A 402 -2.70 19.56 6.67
C VAL A 402 -3.85 20.34 6.00
N ARG A 403 -4.20 20.03 4.75
CA ARG A 403 -5.35 20.64 4.06
C ARG A 403 -6.68 20.31 4.75
N LEU A 404 -6.86 19.07 5.22
CA LEU A 404 -8.02 18.68 6.02
C LEU A 404 -8.09 19.44 7.34
N LEU A 405 -6.96 19.61 8.04
CA LEU A 405 -6.87 20.41 9.27
C LEU A 405 -7.19 21.88 9.03
N GLN A 406 -6.70 22.48 7.94
CA GLN A 406 -7.04 23.84 7.54
C GLN A 406 -8.54 24.00 7.25
N HIS A 407 -9.17 22.99 6.63
CA HIS A 407 -10.62 22.98 6.47
C HIS A 407 -11.32 22.98 7.84
N CYS A 408 -10.89 22.12 8.77
CA CYS A 408 -11.45 22.05 10.13
C CYS A 408 -11.26 23.37 10.91
N GLN A 409 -10.10 24.02 10.78
CA GLN A 409 -9.85 25.36 11.36
C GLN A 409 -10.86 26.40 10.86
N ARG A 410 -11.26 26.31 9.59
CA ARG A 410 -12.14 27.28 8.93
C ARG A 410 -13.62 27.04 9.23
N THR A 411 -14.05 25.78 9.25
CA THR A 411 -15.48 25.41 9.38
C THR A 411 -15.88 25.01 10.79
N GLY A 412 -14.92 24.65 11.64
CA GLY A 412 -15.19 24.03 12.95
C GLY A 412 -15.54 22.54 12.84
N ALA A 413 -15.32 21.90 11.68
CA ALA A 413 -15.51 20.47 11.52
C ALA A 413 -14.57 19.67 12.43
N ARG A 414 -15.02 18.49 12.88
CA ARG A 414 -14.19 17.52 13.62
C ARG A 414 -13.36 16.68 12.66
N LEU A 415 -12.10 16.38 13.00
CA LEU A 415 -11.27 15.39 12.30
C LEU A 415 -11.01 14.15 13.17
N VAL A 416 -11.32 12.96 12.65
CA VAL A 416 -10.86 11.68 13.21
C VAL A 416 -9.85 11.07 12.25
N PHE A 417 -8.60 11.02 12.67
CA PHE A 417 -7.49 10.47 11.90
C PHE A 417 -7.23 9.01 12.26
N ALA A 418 -7.23 8.13 11.26
CA ALA A 418 -6.77 6.75 11.44
C ALA A 418 -5.23 6.72 11.44
N SER A 419 -4.65 6.82 12.65
CA SER A 419 -3.23 6.60 12.91
C SER A 419 -2.94 5.10 13.10
N SER A 420 -1.74 4.76 13.55
CA SER A 420 -1.26 3.38 13.67
C SER A 420 -0.44 3.20 14.94
N VAL A 421 -0.50 2.02 15.55
CA VAL A 421 0.40 1.67 16.66
C VAL A 421 1.88 1.71 16.28
N SER A 422 2.22 1.68 14.99
CA SER A 422 3.59 1.86 14.49
C SER A 422 4.22 3.21 14.83
N THR A 423 3.45 4.19 15.30
CA THR A 423 3.98 5.45 15.84
C THR A 423 4.69 5.28 17.18
N VAL A 424 4.42 4.18 17.90
CA VAL A 424 4.93 3.91 19.25
C VAL A 424 5.57 2.52 19.39
N MET A 425 5.62 1.72 18.33
CA MET A 425 6.15 0.35 18.36
C MET A 425 7.65 0.26 18.69
N GLY A 426 8.43 1.29 18.40
CA GLY A 426 9.86 1.39 18.70
C GLY A 426 10.16 1.84 20.14
N ALA A 427 9.14 2.00 20.99
CA ALA A 427 9.34 2.42 22.36
C ALA A 427 10.26 1.43 23.12
N PRO A 428 11.31 1.92 23.81
CA PRO A 428 12.23 1.05 24.53
C PRO A 428 11.52 0.38 25.71
N PRO A 429 11.90 -0.84 26.12
CA PRO A 429 11.29 -1.50 27.27
C PRO A 429 11.44 -0.67 28.55
N GLU A 430 10.55 -0.89 29.51
CA GLU A 430 10.59 -0.23 30.82
C GLU A 430 11.28 -1.15 31.83
N GLY A 431 12.60 -0.96 32.00
CA GLY A 431 13.43 -1.87 32.80
C GLY A 431 13.51 -3.27 32.18
N GLN A 432 13.24 -4.31 32.97
CA GLN A 432 13.15 -5.70 32.49
C GLN A 432 11.73 -6.07 32.01
N GLY A 433 10.77 -5.14 32.07
CA GLY A 433 9.36 -5.40 31.81
C GLY A 433 8.84 -4.80 30.49
N SER A 434 7.61 -5.20 30.15
CA SER A 434 6.82 -4.58 29.06
C SER A 434 6.53 -3.12 29.35
N ARG A 435 6.68 -2.24 28.35
CA ARG A 435 6.25 -0.84 28.47
C ARG A 435 4.76 -0.74 28.20
N PHE A 436 4.03 -0.07 29.08
CA PHE A 436 2.67 0.35 28.80
C PHE A 436 2.67 1.73 28.15
N ILE A 437 2.09 1.83 26.96
CA ILE A 437 1.92 3.08 26.22
C ILE A 437 0.56 3.66 26.56
N GLU A 438 0.56 4.87 27.08
CA GLU A 438 -0.66 5.62 27.41
C GLU A 438 -1.30 6.22 26.15
N GLU A 439 -2.51 6.75 26.33
CA GLU A 439 -3.29 7.44 25.30
C GLU A 439 -2.96 8.94 25.32
N ASP A 440 -1.66 9.25 25.21
CA ASP A 440 -1.15 10.61 25.21
C ASP A 440 -0.55 11.02 23.86
N GLU A 441 -0.54 12.34 23.64
CA GLU A 441 0.06 13.02 22.49
C GLU A 441 1.56 13.29 22.66
N ASP A 442 2.15 12.99 23.83
CA ASP A 442 3.53 13.31 24.22
C ASP A 442 4.53 12.24 23.72
N ALA A 443 4.05 11.11 23.16
CA ALA A 443 4.87 10.05 22.58
C ALA A 443 6.05 10.58 21.70
N PRO A 444 7.32 10.20 22.00
CA PRO A 444 8.49 10.60 21.23
C PRO A 444 8.44 10.16 19.76
N LEU A 445 8.95 11.00 18.85
CA LEU A 445 9.03 10.67 17.41
C LEU A 445 9.99 9.50 17.15
N GLU A 446 10.98 9.34 18.03
CA GLU A 446 11.95 8.26 18.06
C GLU A 446 11.30 6.87 18.19
N TRP A 447 10.06 6.79 18.70
CA TRP A 447 9.35 5.51 18.83
C TRP A 447 8.67 5.07 17.54
N ALA A 448 8.58 5.95 16.54
CA ALA A 448 7.96 5.64 15.27
C ALA A 448 8.92 4.81 14.41
N VAL A 449 8.45 3.65 13.99
CA VAL A 449 9.19 2.74 13.10
C VAL A 449 8.72 2.93 11.66
N MET A 450 9.59 2.61 10.69
CA MET A 450 9.35 2.63 9.23
C MET A 450 8.83 3.97 8.67
N GLY A 451 8.92 4.20 7.35
CA GLY A 451 8.40 5.44 6.75
C GLY A 451 6.91 5.64 7.04
N TYR A 452 6.13 4.56 6.97
CA TYR A 452 4.70 4.54 7.34
C TYR A 452 4.44 5.04 8.76
N GLY A 453 5.07 4.44 9.79
CA GLY A 453 4.83 4.85 11.18
C GLY A 453 5.35 6.25 11.48
N ARG A 454 6.49 6.64 10.89
CA ARG A 454 7.02 8.00 10.99
C ARG A 454 6.07 9.04 10.40
N SER A 455 5.49 8.78 9.22
CA SER A 455 4.54 9.69 8.58
C SER A 455 3.28 9.91 9.43
N LYS A 456 2.74 8.84 10.03
CA LYS A 456 1.62 8.89 10.96
C LYS A 456 1.97 9.66 12.24
N ALA A 457 3.16 9.46 12.79
CA ALA A 457 3.62 10.17 13.98
C ALA A 457 3.81 11.67 13.75
N VAL A 458 4.28 12.08 12.56
CA VAL A 458 4.29 13.50 12.16
C VAL A 458 2.88 14.07 12.19
N VAL A 459 1.90 13.38 11.61
CA VAL A 459 0.50 13.82 11.62
C VAL A 459 -0.08 13.90 13.03
N GLU A 460 0.22 12.94 13.92
CA GLU A 460 -0.21 13.01 15.33
C GLU A 460 0.28 14.29 16.01
N LYS A 461 1.53 14.70 15.78
CA LYS A 461 2.06 15.97 16.31
C LYS A 461 1.41 17.20 15.69
N LEU A 462 1.09 17.15 14.39
CA LEU A 462 0.36 18.23 13.72
C LEU A 462 -1.07 18.37 14.25
N ILE A 463 -1.75 17.25 14.52
CA ILE A 463 -3.07 17.24 15.15
C ILE A 463 -2.99 17.84 16.56
N SER A 464 -2.02 17.40 17.37
CA SER A 464 -1.81 17.97 18.71
C SER A 464 -1.58 19.50 18.66
N SER A 465 -0.69 19.96 17.79
CA SER A 465 -0.46 21.40 17.55
C SER A 465 -1.74 22.12 17.11
N ALA A 466 -2.51 21.56 16.17
CA ALA A 466 -3.76 22.16 15.70
C ALA A 466 -4.84 22.26 16.80
N VAL A 467 -4.95 21.26 17.67
CA VAL A 467 -5.91 21.27 18.78
C VAL A 467 -5.55 22.33 19.81
N HIS A 468 -4.28 22.38 20.24
CA HIS A 468 -3.83 23.28 21.30
C HIS A 468 -3.65 24.72 20.87
N GLU A 469 -3.15 24.94 19.65
CA GLU A 469 -2.73 26.26 19.20
C GLU A 469 -3.71 26.90 18.22
N ALA A 470 -4.59 26.10 17.59
CA ALA A 470 -5.54 26.57 16.59
C ALA A 470 -7.00 26.22 16.86
N GLY A 471 -7.31 25.61 18.01
CA GLY A 471 -8.68 25.32 18.45
C GLY A 471 -9.45 24.36 17.56
N VAL A 472 -8.75 23.50 16.81
CA VAL A 472 -9.35 22.47 15.96
C VAL A 472 -9.88 21.33 16.83
N GLU A 473 -11.05 20.80 16.49
CA GLU A 473 -11.52 19.54 17.08
C GLU A 473 -10.95 18.37 16.29
N ALA A 474 -9.90 17.72 16.79
CA ALA A 474 -9.26 16.61 16.09
C ALA A 474 -8.72 15.54 17.04
N MET A 475 -8.72 14.29 16.59
CA MET A 475 -8.15 13.18 17.34
C MET A 475 -7.50 12.14 16.43
N SER A 476 -6.49 11.45 16.96
CA SER A 476 -5.79 10.35 16.33
C SER A 476 -6.16 9.02 16.98
N ILE A 477 -6.57 8.04 16.19
CA ILE A 477 -6.80 6.68 16.67
C ILE A 477 -5.65 5.80 16.17
N ARG A 478 -4.80 5.30 17.06
CA ARG A 478 -3.71 4.36 16.75
C ARG A 478 -4.28 2.95 16.61
N PHE A 479 -4.56 2.54 15.38
CA PHE A 479 -5.04 1.19 15.08
C PHE A 479 -3.93 0.16 15.24
N GLY A 480 -4.20 -0.94 15.95
CA GLY A 480 -3.39 -2.15 15.92
C GLY A 480 -3.63 -2.99 14.67
N GLN A 481 -3.37 -4.29 14.77
CA GLN A 481 -3.73 -5.22 13.70
C GLN A 481 -5.26 -5.36 13.64
N ILE A 482 -5.84 -4.83 12.57
CA ILE A 482 -7.23 -5.05 12.21
C ILE A 482 -7.33 -6.28 11.34
N THR A 483 -8.23 -7.19 11.69
CA THR A 483 -8.54 -8.42 10.95
C THR A 483 -9.74 -8.19 10.05
N GLY A 484 -10.14 -9.22 9.30
CA GLY A 484 -11.26 -9.10 8.37
C GLY A 484 -12.61 -8.85 9.02
N ASP A 485 -13.63 -8.74 8.16
CA ASP A 485 -15.02 -8.70 8.58
C ASP A 485 -15.45 -10.08 9.11
N SER A 486 -16.01 -10.09 10.32
CA SER A 486 -16.39 -11.31 11.04
C SER A 486 -17.64 -12.00 10.48
N ARG A 487 -18.29 -11.42 9.47
CA ARG A 487 -19.50 -11.96 8.81
C ARG A 487 -19.15 -12.61 7.47
N SER A 488 -18.32 -11.92 6.67
CA SER A 488 -17.93 -12.32 5.31
C SER A 488 -16.59 -13.05 5.25
N GLY A 489 -15.76 -12.95 6.29
CA GLY A 489 -14.38 -13.45 6.29
C GLY A 489 -13.41 -12.58 5.50
N ALA A 490 -13.82 -11.40 5.03
CA ALA A 490 -13.02 -10.57 4.13
C ALA A 490 -11.80 -9.94 4.84
N TRP A 491 -10.71 -10.69 4.91
CA TRP A 491 -9.40 -10.22 5.35
C TRP A 491 -8.42 -10.23 4.17
N ASN A 492 -7.67 -9.15 3.96
CA ASN A 492 -6.72 -9.03 2.86
C ASN A 492 -5.65 -10.14 2.91
N ALA A 493 -5.72 -11.06 1.94
CA ALA A 493 -4.87 -12.24 1.83
C ALA A 493 -3.38 -11.94 1.59
N GLN A 494 -3.04 -10.69 1.23
CA GLN A 494 -1.67 -10.23 0.99
C GLN A 494 -1.01 -9.63 2.24
N GLU A 495 -1.77 -9.42 3.32
CA GLU A 495 -1.20 -8.95 4.57
C GLU A 495 -0.26 -10.01 5.18
N ARG A 496 0.64 -9.53 6.04
CA ARG A 496 1.67 -10.36 6.68
C ARG A 496 1.09 -11.55 7.43
N VAL A 497 0.05 -11.33 8.24
CA VAL A 497 -0.54 -12.39 9.07
C VAL A 497 -1.26 -13.45 8.23
N PRO A 498 -2.18 -13.08 7.31
CA PRO A 498 -2.77 -14.02 6.36
C PRO A 498 -1.75 -14.83 5.57
N SER A 499 -0.64 -14.20 5.16
CA SER A 499 0.42 -14.88 4.39
C SER A 499 1.04 -16.07 5.15
N ILE A 500 1.13 -16.01 6.49
CA ILE A 500 1.62 -17.14 7.31
C ILE A 500 0.65 -18.32 7.20
N PHE A 501 -0.64 -18.08 7.44
CA PHE A 501 -1.65 -19.14 7.44
C PHE A 501 -1.92 -19.71 6.04
N ARG A 502 -1.91 -18.86 5.00
CA ARG A 502 -2.05 -19.30 3.61
C ARG A 502 -0.87 -20.15 3.13
N SER A 503 0.33 -19.92 3.67
CA SER A 503 1.53 -20.70 3.35
C SER A 503 1.59 -22.04 4.09
N ALA A 504 0.75 -22.24 5.11
CA ALA A 504 0.90 -23.33 6.09
C ALA A 504 0.81 -24.72 5.46
N THR A 505 -0.12 -24.94 4.54
CA THR A 505 -0.30 -26.22 3.84
C THR A 505 0.90 -26.54 2.95
N ALA A 506 1.37 -25.59 2.16
CA ALA A 506 2.51 -25.77 1.27
C ALA A 506 3.84 -25.92 2.02
N LEU A 507 4.00 -25.25 3.17
CA LEU A 507 5.16 -25.43 4.07
C LEU A 507 5.03 -26.64 5.00
N SER A 508 3.82 -27.22 5.12
CA SER A 508 3.47 -28.22 6.13
C SER A 508 3.86 -27.79 7.55
N ALA A 509 3.74 -26.49 7.85
CA ALA A 509 4.22 -25.93 9.11
C ALA A 509 3.58 -24.58 9.47
N LEU A 510 3.38 -24.36 10.77
CA LEU A 510 3.01 -23.09 11.41
C LEU A 510 3.99 -22.78 12.56
N PRO A 511 4.30 -21.50 12.82
CA PRO A 511 5.13 -21.11 13.97
C PRO A 511 4.32 -21.17 15.27
N ASP A 512 4.91 -21.70 16.34
CA ASP A 512 4.27 -21.90 17.64
C ASP A 512 4.20 -20.64 18.52
N ASP A 513 5.14 -19.70 18.36
CA ASP A 513 5.20 -18.47 19.17
C ASP A 513 5.69 -17.24 18.39
N MET A 514 4.83 -16.22 18.30
CA MET A 514 5.16 -14.89 17.78
C MET A 514 4.71 -13.79 18.75
N GLY A 515 4.58 -14.12 20.04
CA GLY A 515 4.24 -13.19 21.11
C GLY A 515 2.74 -13.08 21.40
N THR A 516 2.33 -11.89 21.85
CA THR A 516 0.94 -11.60 22.24
C THR A 516 0.12 -11.14 21.04
N VAL A 517 -1.11 -11.64 20.95
CA VAL A 517 -2.11 -11.28 19.94
C VAL A 517 -3.18 -10.40 20.58
N ASP A 518 -3.30 -9.17 20.10
CA ASP A 518 -4.31 -8.17 20.46
C ASP A 518 -5.13 -7.71 19.24
N TRP A 519 -5.32 -8.63 18.30
CA TRP A 519 -6.00 -8.37 17.04
C TRP A 519 -7.47 -8.07 17.23
N LEU A 520 -7.94 -7.05 16.50
CA LEU A 520 -9.31 -6.57 16.56
C LEU A 520 -10.02 -6.80 15.23
N THR A 521 -11.30 -7.15 15.24
CA THR A 521 -12.07 -7.26 13.99
C THR A 521 -12.32 -5.87 13.41
N VAL A 522 -12.51 -5.78 12.09
CA VAL A 522 -12.95 -4.53 11.46
C VAL A 522 -14.28 -4.04 12.07
N ASN A 523 -15.14 -4.98 12.49
CA ASN A 523 -16.47 -4.72 13.04
C ASN A 523 -16.42 -4.02 14.41
N ASP A 524 -15.50 -4.43 15.28
CA ASP A 524 -15.30 -3.78 16.58
C ASP A 524 -14.58 -2.43 16.41
N ALA A 525 -13.61 -2.37 15.50
CA ALA A 525 -12.84 -1.16 15.24
C ALA A 525 -13.71 -0.03 14.66
N MET A 526 -14.67 -0.36 13.78
CA MET A 526 -15.57 0.63 13.20
C MET A 526 -16.51 1.24 14.25
N GLN A 527 -16.97 0.47 15.25
CA GLN A 527 -17.83 1.00 16.32
C GLN A 527 -17.15 2.14 17.08
N VAL A 528 -15.88 1.95 17.48
CA VAL A 528 -15.08 2.97 18.16
C VAL A 528 -14.88 4.19 17.26
N THR A 529 -14.62 3.97 15.97
CA THR A 529 -14.35 5.05 15.00
C THR A 529 -15.59 5.88 14.72
N VAL A 530 -16.75 5.25 14.56
CA VAL A 530 -18.04 5.96 14.42
C VAL A 530 -18.35 6.73 15.70
N ALA A 531 -18.16 6.12 16.87
CA ALA A 531 -18.38 6.81 18.14
C ALA A 531 -17.48 8.05 18.29
N ALA A 532 -16.20 7.95 17.91
CA ALA A 532 -15.28 9.09 17.86
C ALA A 532 -15.75 10.19 16.87
N ALA A 533 -16.26 9.79 15.71
CA ALA A 533 -16.66 10.71 14.65
C ALA A 533 -17.93 11.50 14.98
N ILE A 534 -18.96 10.84 15.52
CA ILE A 534 -20.31 11.41 15.65
C ILE A 534 -20.88 11.39 17.07
N GLY A 535 -20.14 10.88 18.06
CA GLY A 535 -20.57 10.87 19.46
C GLY A 535 -20.68 12.27 20.06
N GLN A 536 -21.72 12.49 20.87
CA GLN A 536 -22.02 13.77 21.51
C GLN A 536 -21.03 14.09 22.65
N ASP A 537 -20.62 13.09 23.43
CA ASP A 537 -19.71 13.20 24.58
C ASP A 537 -18.23 12.97 24.24
N VAL A 538 -17.86 13.10 22.95
CA VAL A 538 -16.44 13.06 22.52
C VAL A 538 -15.71 14.34 22.94
N THR A 539 -16.45 15.41 23.26
CA THR A 539 -15.94 16.75 23.61
C THR A 539 -15.23 16.88 24.97
N SER A 540 -14.81 15.77 25.59
CA SER A 540 -13.88 15.82 26.75
C SER A 540 -12.46 16.24 26.36
N ALA A 541 -12.12 16.25 25.07
CA ALA A 541 -10.92 16.89 24.54
C ALA A 541 -11.09 18.42 24.42
N THR A 542 -11.36 19.09 25.53
CA THR A 542 -11.15 20.54 25.60
C THR A 542 -9.67 20.85 25.39
N SER A 543 -9.28 22.08 25.02
CA SER A 543 -7.87 22.52 24.98
C SER A 543 -7.11 22.32 26.31
N ALA A 544 -7.79 21.94 27.39
CA ALA A 544 -7.21 21.57 28.68
C ALA A 544 -6.94 20.05 28.85
N SER A 545 -7.46 19.21 27.95
CA SER A 545 -7.25 17.76 27.91
C SER A 545 -6.11 17.43 26.94
N LYS A 546 -5.09 16.72 27.44
CA LYS A 546 -3.96 16.21 26.62
C LYS A 546 -4.31 14.94 25.82
N GLN A 547 -5.58 14.52 25.79
CA GLN A 547 -5.99 13.20 25.31
C GLN A 547 -6.69 13.29 23.95
N ASN A 548 -5.93 13.68 22.93
CA ASN A 548 -6.37 13.64 21.52
C ASN A 548 -5.93 12.35 20.81
N VAL A 549 -5.45 11.36 21.57
CA VAL A 549 -4.95 10.09 21.04
C VAL A 549 -5.70 8.95 21.69
N VAL A 550 -6.08 7.95 20.89
CA VAL A 550 -6.78 6.74 21.34
C VAL A 550 -6.01 5.54 20.82
N ASN A 551 -5.73 4.55 21.66
CA ASN A 551 -5.16 3.30 21.18
C ASN A 551 -6.29 2.31 20.92
N LEU A 552 -6.32 1.71 19.73
CA LEU A 552 -7.38 0.80 19.31
C LEU A 552 -6.80 -0.58 19.00
N VAL A 553 -6.73 -1.40 20.06
CA VAL A 553 -6.39 -2.83 20.01
C VAL A 553 -7.40 -3.62 20.83
N ASN A 554 -7.41 -4.94 20.67
CA ASN A 554 -8.27 -5.80 21.46
C ASN A 554 -7.83 -5.82 22.93
N PRO A 555 -8.71 -5.46 23.90
CA PRO A 555 -8.37 -5.54 25.32
C PRO A 555 -8.16 -6.98 25.80
N ASN A 556 -8.77 -7.96 25.12
CA ASN A 556 -8.74 -9.39 25.45
C ASN A 556 -7.58 -10.08 24.73
N LYS A 557 -6.36 -9.81 25.20
CA LYS A 557 -5.12 -10.33 24.61
C LYS A 557 -4.98 -11.84 24.82
N VAL A 558 -4.51 -12.55 23.80
CA VAL A 558 -4.24 -14.00 23.85
C VAL A 558 -2.82 -14.34 23.39
N PRO A 559 -2.23 -15.46 23.83
CA PRO A 559 -0.99 -15.96 23.24
C PRO A 559 -1.18 -16.30 21.76
N TRP A 560 -0.16 -16.05 20.92
CA TRP A 560 -0.13 -16.40 19.50
C TRP A 560 -0.64 -17.81 19.21
N LEU A 561 -0.20 -18.79 20.01
CA LEU A 561 -0.61 -20.19 19.90
C LEU A 561 -2.14 -20.40 19.90
N THR A 562 -2.90 -19.53 20.58
CA THR A 562 -4.37 -19.59 20.61
C THR A 562 -4.95 -19.34 19.21
N ALA A 563 -4.49 -18.28 18.54
CA ALA A 563 -4.91 -17.97 17.18
C ALA A 563 -4.45 -19.07 16.21
N VAL A 564 -3.21 -19.56 16.35
CA VAL A 564 -2.69 -20.62 15.48
C VAL A 564 -3.53 -21.89 15.57
N LYS A 565 -3.91 -22.31 16.78
CA LYS A 565 -4.78 -23.49 16.96
C LYS A 565 -6.15 -23.31 16.33
N ALA A 566 -6.72 -22.11 16.40
CA ALA A 566 -7.98 -21.79 15.74
C ALA A 566 -7.89 -21.98 14.22
N PHE A 567 -6.78 -21.56 13.59
CA PHE A 567 -6.54 -21.80 12.16
C PHE A 567 -6.23 -23.28 11.86
N GLN A 568 -5.38 -23.92 12.67
CA GLN A 568 -4.95 -25.31 12.47
C GLN A 568 -6.12 -26.30 12.50
N ALA A 569 -7.18 -26.01 13.26
CA ALA A 569 -8.40 -26.82 13.31
C ALA A 569 -9.07 -27.03 11.94
N HIS A 570 -8.84 -26.12 10.99
CA HIS A 570 -9.36 -26.19 9.62
C HIS A 570 -8.33 -26.65 8.58
N MET A 571 -7.12 -27.02 9.01
CA MET A 571 -6.02 -27.39 8.12
C MET A 571 -5.79 -28.91 8.09
N PRO A 572 -5.14 -29.43 7.04
CA PRO A 572 -4.75 -30.84 6.99
C PRO A 572 -3.87 -31.23 8.19
N SER A 573 -3.99 -32.47 8.66
CA SER A 573 -3.18 -32.99 9.78
C SER A 573 -1.68 -33.03 9.49
N SER A 574 -1.26 -32.84 8.24
CA SER A 574 0.15 -32.69 7.86
C SER A 574 0.74 -31.32 8.22
N VAL A 575 -0.06 -30.34 8.60
CA VAL A 575 0.41 -29.01 9.03
C VAL A 575 0.78 -29.08 10.51
N GLU A 576 2.08 -29.12 10.79
CA GLU A 576 2.61 -29.23 12.15
C GLU A 576 2.88 -27.85 12.78
N LEU A 577 2.84 -27.78 14.11
CA LEU A 577 3.35 -26.63 14.86
C LEU A 577 4.84 -26.83 15.10
N LEU A 578 5.65 -25.87 14.69
CA LEU A 578 7.09 -25.89 14.88
C LEU A 578 7.53 -24.73 15.76
N PRO A 579 8.63 -24.92 16.53
CA PRO A 579 9.36 -23.80 17.10
C PRO A 579 9.59 -22.72 16.03
N THR A 580 9.25 -21.47 16.31
CA THR A 580 9.33 -20.36 15.34
C THR A 580 10.68 -20.28 14.61
N ARG A 581 11.78 -20.63 15.28
CA ARG A 581 13.11 -20.72 14.65
C ARG A 581 13.18 -21.79 13.55
N GLU A 582 12.64 -22.98 13.83
CA GLU A 582 12.62 -24.10 12.88
C GLU A 582 11.66 -23.82 11.72
N TRP A 583 10.50 -23.21 12.02
CA TRP A 583 9.59 -22.72 10.98
C TRP A 583 10.29 -21.72 10.05
N PHE A 584 11.02 -20.75 10.60
CA PHE A 584 11.74 -19.76 9.80
C PHE A 584 12.86 -20.39 8.96
N GLN A 585 13.59 -21.38 9.51
CA GLN A 585 14.58 -22.12 8.73
C GLN A 585 13.93 -22.86 7.55
N ARG A 586 12.78 -23.52 7.78
CA ARG A 586 12.02 -24.21 6.72
C ARG A 586 11.58 -23.23 5.62
N LEU A 587 11.23 -22.00 6.00
CA LEU A 587 10.92 -20.94 5.05
C LEU A 587 12.14 -20.52 4.21
N LEU A 588 13.31 -20.33 4.84
CA LEU A 588 14.57 -20.04 4.13
C LEU A 588 14.95 -21.16 3.14
N ASP A 589 14.76 -22.42 3.54
CA ASP A 589 15.04 -23.57 2.68
C ASP A 589 14.03 -23.69 1.52
N ALA A 590 12.77 -23.27 1.73
CA ALA A 590 11.80 -23.14 0.66
C ALA A 590 12.22 -22.05 -0.33
N GLN A 591 12.61 -20.87 0.16
CA GLN A 591 13.08 -19.76 -0.69
C GLN A 591 14.24 -20.20 -1.58
N LYS A 592 15.31 -20.78 -1.00
CA LYS A 592 16.49 -21.24 -1.75
C LYS A 592 16.13 -22.25 -2.84
N ARG A 593 15.23 -23.19 -2.55
CA ARG A 593 14.77 -24.19 -3.52
C ARG A 593 14.03 -23.54 -4.68
N THR A 594 13.16 -22.56 -4.38
CA THR A 594 12.38 -21.84 -5.41
C THR A 594 13.25 -20.95 -6.29
N GLU A 595 14.24 -20.27 -5.70
CA GLU A 595 15.23 -19.47 -6.43
C GLU A 595 16.10 -20.34 -7.34
N ALA A 596 16.60 -21.48 -6.82
CA ALA A 596 17.40 -22.42 -7.61
C ALA A 596 16.61 -23.03 -8.79
N ALA A 597 15.29 -23.15 -8.66
CA ALA A 597 14.40 -23.64 -9.72
C ALA A 597 13.97 -22.55 -10.72
N GLY A 598 14.25 -21.27 -10.44
CA GLY A 598 13.73 -20.15 -11.25
C GLY A 598 12.22 -19.98 -11.18
N ASP A 599 11.55 -20.56 -10.18
CA ASP A 599 10.09 -20.67 -10.09
C ASP A 599 9.50 -19.84 -8.93
N PHE A 600 10.22 -18.80 -8.51
CA PHE A 600 9.86 -17.99 -7.34
C PHE A 600 8.45 -17.41 -7.42
N GLU A 601 8.05 -16.88 -8.58
CA GLU A 601 6.72 -16.29 -8.75
C GLU A 601 5.60 -17.30 -8.53
N ARG A 602 5.66 -18.47 -9.17
CA ARG A 602 4.67 -19.52 -8.99
C ARG A 602 4.66 -20.06 -7.56
N ALA A 603 5.85 -20.28 -6.99
CA ALA A 603 5.97 -20.75 -5.62
C ALA A 603 5.41 -19.73 -4.62
N SER A 604 5.57 -18.44 -4.88
CA SER A 604 5.06 -17.35 -4.03
C SER A 604 3.54 -17.22 -4.05
N VAL A 605 2.84 -17.80 -5.03
CA VAL A 605 1.37 -17.92 -5.01
C VAL A 605 0.94 -18.96 -3.95
N GLN A 606 1.66 -20.08 -3.87
CA GLN A 606 1.37 -21.17 -2.92
C GLN A 606 1.95 -20.92 -1.52
N ILE A 607 3.08 -20.20 -1.46
CA ILE A 607 3.82 -19.85 -0.25
C ILE A 607 3.96 -18.32 -0.22
N PRO A 608 2.87 -17.55 -0.04
CA PRO A 608 2.90 -16.08 -0.06
C PRO A 608 3.87 -15.46 0.93
N VAL A 609 4.17 -16.15 2.03
CA VAL A 609 5.15 -15.67 3.02
C VAL A 609 6.58 -15.58 2.45
N LEU A 610 6.89 -16.21 1.31
CA LEU A 610 8.16 -16.05 0.59
C LEU A 610 8.44 -14.61 0.19
N LYS A 611 7.40 -13.84 -0.16
CA LYS A 611 7.54 -12.41 -0.53
C LYS A 611 7.94 -11.53 0.67
N LEU A 612 7.88 -12.08 1.89
CA LEU A 612 8.03 -11.35 3.15
C LEU A 612 9.22 -11.82 3.99
N VAL A 613 10.04 -12.76 3.51
CA VAL A 613 11.14 -13.40 4.29
C VAL A 613 12.05 -12.38 4.96
N SER A 614 12.47 -11.35 4.21
CA SER A 614 13.32 -10.26 4.71
C SER A 614 12.67 -9.50 5.88
N SER A 615 11.35 -9.32 5.85
CA SER A 615 10.59 -8.66 6.92
C SER A 615 10.39 -9.53 8.17
N PHE A 616 10.46 -10.87 8.03
CA PHE A 616 10.31 -11.81 9.14
C PHE A 616 11.61 -12.00 9.91
N GLY A 617 12.79 -11.92 9.27
CA GLY A 617 14.07 -12.13 9.93
C GLY A 617 14.27 -11.28 11.19
N GLY A 618 13.92 -9.99 11.14
CA GLY A 618 13.99 -9.10 12.31
C GLY A 618 13.02 -9.46 13.44
N ARG A 619 11.80 -9.88 13.11
CA ARG A 619 10.77 -10.28 14.11
C ARG A 619 11.05 -11.64 14.73
N VAL A 620 11.51 -12.60 13.94
CA VAL A 620 11.98 -13.90 14.47
C VAL A 620 13.12 -13.64 15.44
N GLY A 621 14.05 -12.73 15.11
CA GLY A 621 15.07 -12.25 16.04
C GLY A 621 14.51 -11.67 17.35
N GLN A 622 13.49 -10.80 17.29
CA GLN A 622 12.85 -10.21 18.48
C GLN A 622 12.08 -11.24 19.32
N ALA A 623 11.27 -12.09 18.68
CA ALA A 623 10.54 -13.18 19.35
C ALA A 623 11.52 -14.12 20.07
N MET A 624 12.65 -14.45 19.42
CA MET A 624 13.71 -15.26 20.01
C MET A 624 14.49 -14.57 21.13
N ALA A 625 14.59 -13.24 21.10
CA ALA A 625 15.28 -12.46 22.14
C ALA A 625 14.43 -12.29 23.42
N GLY A 626 13.17 -12.75 23.42
CA GLY A 626 12.25 -12.57 24.55
C GLY A 626 12.03 -11.10 24.90
N THR A 627 12.20 -10.19 23.93
CA THR A 627 12.09 -8.75 24.14
C THR A 627 10.70 -8.40 24.65
N ALA A 628 10.66 -7.67 25.76
CA ALA A 628 9.46 -7.16 26.38
C ALA A 628 8.56 -6.43 25.37
N ALA A 629 7.27 -6.78 25.36
CA ALA A 629 6.31 -6.23 24.40
C ALA A 629 5.92 -4.80 24.75
N THR A 630 5.62 -4.00 23.72
CA THR A 630 4.92 -2.73 23.87
C THR A 630 3.43 -3.03 24.03
N LEU A 631 2.87 -2.70 25.20
CA LEU A 631 1.45 -2.92 25.50
C LEU A 631 0.71 -1.58 25.47
N LEU A 632 -0.43 -1.54 24.78
CA LEU A 632 -1.22 -0.32 24.68
C LEU A 632 -2.31 -0.27 25.76
N GLN A 633 -2.48 0.88 26.39
CA GLN A 633 -3.65 1.22 27.19
C GLN A 633 -4.79 1.63 26.27
N VAL A 634 -6.00 1.10 26.48
CA VAL A 634 -7.17 1.28 25.59
C VAL A 634 -8.37 1.89 26.32
N LYS A 635 -8.12 2.78 27.28
CA LYS A 635 -9.17 3.33 28.15
C LYS A 635 -10.15 4.19 27.35
N GLU A 636 -9.64 5.04 26.46
CA GLU A 636 -10.47 5.91 25.65
C GLU A 636 -11.25 5.13 24.59
N ALA A 637 -10.66 4.08 24.00
CA ALA A 637 -11.39 3.21 23.09
C ALA A 637 -12.56 2.49 23.78
N ILE A 638 -12.35 2.02 25.02
CA ILE A 638 -13.43 1.45 25.87
C ILE A 638 -14.47 2.51 26.20
N ARG A 639 -14.06 3.73 26.56
CA ARG A 639 -14.98 4.83 26.89
C ARG A 639 -15.85 5.22 25.69
N LEU A 640 -15.23 5.43 24.52
CA LEU A 640 -15.90 5.81 23.27
C LEU A 640 -16.92 4.76 22.83
N SER A 641 -16.57 3.48 22.97
CA SER A 641 -17.49 2.36 22.69
C SER A 641 -18.49 2.07 23.83
N GLN A 642 -18.53 2.89 24.88
CA GLN A 642 -19.39 2.68 26.06
C GLN A 642 -19.25 1.27 26.67
N GLY A 643 -18.03 0.73 26.65
CA GLY A 643 -17.72 -0.61 27.17
C GLY A 643 -17.93 -1.76 26.18
N GLN A 644 -18.51 -1.54 24.99
CA GLN A 644 -18.75 -2.61 24.01
C GLN A 644 -17.45 -3.31 23.59
N LEU A 645 -16.34 -2.56 23.46
CA LEU A 645 -15.03 -3.11 23.09
C LEU A 645 -14.52 -4.19 24.08
N LEU A 646 -14.98 -4.21 25.33
CA LEU A 646 -14.63 -5.27 26.30
C LEU A 646 -15.17 -6.64 25.88
N SER A 647 -16.18 -6.67 25.02
CA SER A 647 -16.76 -7.90 24.49
C SER A 647 -16.09 -8.38 23.20
N ALA A 648 -15.10 -7.65 22.68
CA ALA A 648 -14.37 -8.04 21.48
C ALA A 648 -13.69 -9.40 21.69
N THR A 649 -13.99 -10.35 20.81
CA THR A 649 -13.43 -11.70 20.90
C THR A 649 -12.08 -11.75 20.21
N ALA A 650 -11.12 -12.47 20.80
CA ALA A 650 -9.94 -12.89 20.05
C ALA A 650 -10.36 -13.83 18.90
N ILE A 651 -9.49 -14.00 17.89
CA ILE A 651 -9.77 -14.97 16.81
C ILE A 651 -10.04 -16.34 17.41
N ASP A 652 -11.24 -16.85 17.14
CA ASP A 652 -11.70 -18.18 17.49
C ASP A 652 -11.74 -19.11 16.26
N GLU A 653 -12.07 -20.37 16.49
CA GLU A 653 -12.16 -21.39 15.43
C GLU A 653 -13.17 -21.00 14.34
N HIS A 654 -14.29 -20.39 14.71
CA HIS A 654 -15.30 -19.96 13.73
C HIS A 654 -14.76 -18.88 12.80
N THR A 655 -14.20 -17.81 13.36
CA THR A 655 -13.65 -16.67 12.63
C THR A 655 -12.46 -17.09 11.77
N ALA A 656 -11.57 -17.95 12.30
CA ALA A 656 -10.46 -18.50 11.53
C ALA A 656 -10.93 -19.31 10.31
N GLY A 657 -11.98 -20.13 10.47
CA GLY A 657 -12.61 -20.87 9.38
C GLY A 657 -13.17 -19.96 8.29
N LEU A 658 -13.85 -18.87 8.67
CA LEU A 658 -14.37 -17.88 7.72
C LEU A 658 -13.24 -17.21 6.92
N TYR A 659 -12.15 -16.81 7.57
CA TYR A 659 -10.99 -16.20 6.90
C TYR A 659 -10.34 -17.16 5.89
N LEU A 660 -10.16 -18.44 6.27
CA LEU A 660 -9.62 -19.46 5.36
C LEU A 660 -10.52 -19.67 4.15
N GLN A 661 -11.84 -19.82 4.35
CA GLN A 661 -12.81 -19.96 3.27
C GLN A 661 -12.81 -18.76 2.32
N PHE A 662 -12.72 -17.56 2.86
CA PHE A 662 -12.62 -16.34 2.06
C PHE A 662 -11.36 -16.35 1.19
N TRP A 663 -10.18 -16.64 1.75
CA TRP A 663 -8.93 -16.70 0.99
C TRP A 663 -8.91 -17.79 -0.09
N GLU A 664 -9.51 -18.95 0.21
CA GLU A 664 -9.68 -20.01 -0.79
C GLU A 664 -10.59 -19.59 -1.95
N SER A 665 -11.66 -18.83 -1.65
CA SER A 665 -12.58 -18.35 -2.69
C SER A 665 -11.92 -17.37 -3.66
N GLN A 666 -11.00 -16.53 -3.16
CA GLN A 666 -10.21 -15.61 -3.98
C GLN A 666 -9.25 -16.39 -4.90
N THR A 667 -8.62 -17.44 -4.37
CA THR A 667 -7.65 -18.26 -5.13
C THR A 667 -8.32 -19.15 -6.20
N LYS A 668 -9.63 -19.43 -6.09
CA LYS A 668 -10.40 -20.21 -7.10
C LYS A 668 -11.00 -19.35 -8.21
N GLN A 669 -11.05 -18.03 -8.01
CA GLN A 669 -11.46 -17.05 -9.03
C GLN A 669 -10.25 -16.56 -9.84
N GLU A 670 -9.03 -16.74 -9.31
CA GLU A 670 -7.74 -16.71 -10.02
C GLU A 670 -7.53 -17.98 -10.87
#